data_AF-A0A7V7Z6P7-F1
#
_entry.id   AF-A0A7V7Z6P7-F1
#
_cell.length_a   1.000
_cell.length_b   1.000
_cell.length_c   1.000
_cell.angle_alpha   90.00
_cell.angle_beta   90.00
_cell.angle_gamma   90.00
#
_symmetry.space_group_name_H-M   'P 1'
#
loop_
_entity.id
_entity.type
_entity.pdbx_description
1 polymer ?
#
loop_
_entity_poly.entity_id
_entity_poly.type
_entity_poly.pdbx_seq_one_letter_code
_entity_poly.pdbx_strand_id
1 'polypeptide(L)'
;MSLRFILPLALVLGLFAYIVVPLLDNITLRWYVRDLDSRAELLAGTLRPSLSNYLPENDTARIDELFQGATRDERLIAIGFCDNAGKLLYKTTQYPVSIGCWSTPSSGGLNKSLLQLPQGQVHLSETPVMNEASQMGRLILVQDMSFVERRNTDTKRFIFAFLAVLAVLISVMTVFVAHLSWRGWLAAVKDILRGELLSKNTAVVPADAPAETPPPPPEMEPLIGDLRELLQEYHLERRSDSGWTSEWTPEKLRGLLQSDLAGDQVLVVSNREPYIHTKTDDGIKVQRPASGLVTAVEAVMRACSGTWIAHGAGSADRETVDKLDHVPVPPDNPSYTLRRVWLTEEEEQGYYYGFANEGMWPLCHIAHVRPVFRSSDWDQYVKVNRRFADAVIAEAKTDNPVVLVQDYHFALLPRMVREALPKATIITFWHIPWPNSESFGICPWREEILDGLLGSTILGFHTPFHRKNFLETVDRYLETRIEPEASTISYGGEMTQVEDYPISIAWPDEDPNLPDVATCRAEIRTALGVPADHLLGIGVDRLDYTKGIVERFQAVERMLELHPGMVGHFTFVQIAAPSRASLDEYQNFDARVRKMVERINRRFGSGDYVPILLKAEHHGQDALQRYFRASEVCMVTSLHDGMNLVAKEFIAAREDEQGVLVLSQFTGAARELHEALIINPYHIEQGADALYRGLVMPPVEQRERMKSMRARVKHFNVYRWAGRMLLDASRLRQRDKVMTKIDAHSRMKRRKAS
;
A
#
# COMPACT_ATOMS: atom_id res chain seq x y z
N MET A 1 -5.24 -51.66 -19.89
CA MET A 1 -5.31 -50.93 -18.60
C MET A 1 -5.77 -49.48 -18.74
N SER A 2 -5.57 -48.78 -19.88
CA SER A 2 -5.89 -47.35 -20.04
C SER A 2 -7.39 -46.99 -20.16
N LEU A 3 -8.25 -47.90 -20.61
CA LEU A 3 -9.67 -47.60 -20.84
C LEU A 3 -10.45 -47.25 -19.55
N ARG A 4 -10.00 -47.73 -18.39
CA ARG A 4 -10.66 -47.51 -17.09
C ARG A 4 -10.58 -46.07 -16.58
N PHE A 5 -9.61 -45.28 -17.06
CA PHE A 5 -9.40 -43.90 -16.63
C PHE A 5 -9.94 -42.86 -17.62
N ILE A 6 -10.03 -43.22 -18.91
CA ILE A 6 -10.51 -42.33 -19.96
C ILE A 6 -12.05 -42.19 -19.89
N LEU A 7 -12.75 -43.28 -19.59
CA LEU A 7 -14.22 -43.31 -19.58
C LEU A 7 -14.85 -42.41 -18.49
N PRO A 8 -14.36 -42.41 -17.22
CA PRO A 8 -14.86 -41.51 -16.19
C PRO A 8 -14.54 -40.04 -16.48
N LEU A 9 -13.36 -39.76 -17.04
CA LEU A 9 -12.94 -38.40 -17.39
C LEU A 9 -13.82 -37.82 -18.50
N ALA A 10 -14.11 -38.61 -19.54
CA ALA A 10 -15.03 -38.21 -20.61
C ALA A 10 -16.44 -37.94 -20.08
N LEU A 11 -16.91 -38.75 -19.11
CA LEU A 11 -18.20 -38.56 -18.44
C LEU A 11 -18.27 -37.26 -17.63
N VAL A 12 -17.22 -36.96 -16.85
CA VAL A 12 -17.15 -35.73 -16.05
C VAL A 12 -17.07 -34.49 -16.94
N LEU A 13 -16.25 -34.52 -18.00
CA LEU A 13 -16.14 -33.40 -18.94
C LEU A 13 -17.43 -33.19 -19.74
N GLY A 14 -18.13 -34.28 -20.12
CA GLY A 14 -19.44 -34.22 -20.76
C GLY A 14 -20.49 -33.61 -19.83
N LEU A 15 -20.53 -34.02 -18.57
CA LEU A 15 -21.43 -33.45 -17.56
C LEU A 15 -21.14 -31.96 -17.30
N PHE A 16 -19.86 -31.60 -17.22
CA PHE A 16 -19.43 -30.21 -17.06
C PHE A 16 -19.87 -29.35 -18.25
N ALA A 17 -19.67 -29.82 -19.49
CA ALA A 17 -20.13 -29.14 -20.69
C ALA A 17 -21.66 -28.95 -20.70
N TYR A 18 -22.39 -29.99 -20.27
CA TYR A 18 -23.86 -29.95 -20.18
C TYR A 18 -24.37 -28.89 -19.18
N ILE A 19 -23.64 -28.64 -18.09
CA ILE A 19 -24.02 -27.66 -17.07
C ILE A 19 -23.59 -26.23 -17.46
N VAL A 20 -22.36 -26.08 -17.99
CA VAL A 20 -21.74 -24.76 -18.19
C VAL A 20 -22.26 -24.06 -19.44
N VAL A 21 -22.50 -24.78 -20.53
CA VAL A 21 -22.96 -24.18 -21.79
C VAL A 21 -24.30 -23.44 -21.64
N PRO A 22 -25.36 -24.01 -21.02
CA PRO A 22 -26.61 -23.30 -20.80
C PRO A 22 -26.49 -22.09 -19.85
N LEU A 23 -25.53 -22.12 -18.92
CA LEU A 23 -25.30 -21.02 -18.00
C LEU A 23 -24.66 -19.83 -18.72
N LEU A 24 -23.66 -20.08 -19.57
CA LEU A 24 -23.01 -19.06 -20.38
C LEU A 24 -23.97 -18.44 -21.40
N ASP A 25 -24.85 -19.24 -22.01
CA ASP A 25 -25.91 -18.75 -22.91
C ASP A 25 -26.80 -17.72 -22.21
N ASN A 26 -27.24 -18.04 -20.98
CA ASN A 26 -28.09 -17.14 -20.21
C ASN A 26 -27.36 -15.85 -19.81
N ILE A 27 -26.09 -15.94 -19.40
CA ILE A 27 -25.31 -14.76 -18.99
C ILE A 27 -25.03 -13.84 -20.19
N THR A 28 -24.62 -14.42 -21.32
CA THR A 28 -24.30 -13.65 -22.54
C THR A 28 -25.54 -12.96 -23.09
N LEU A 29 -26.68 -13.65 -23.17
CA LEU A 29 -27.94 -13.05 -23.63
C LEU A 29 -28.35 -11.86 -22.74
N ARG A 30 -28.23 -11.98 -21.41
CA ARG A 30 -28.58 -10.89 -20.49
C ARG A 30 -27.68 -9.67 -20.66
N TRP A 31 -26.40 -9.90 -20.89
CA TRP A 31 -25.44 -8.83 -21.11
C TRP A 31 -25.77 -8.04 -22.39
N TYR A 32 -26.07 -8.73 -23.49
CA TYR A 32 -26.44 -8.10 -24.75
C TYR A 32 -27.75 -7.30 -24.67
N VAL A 33 -28.78 -7.85 -24.03
CA VAL A 33 -30.05 -7.13 -23.82
C VAL A 33 -29.82 -5.83 -23.05
N ARG A 34 -29.02 -5.87 -21.98
CA ARG A 34 -28.70 -4.68 -21.17
C ARG A 34 -27.88 -3.63 -21.93
N ASP A 35 -26.94 -4.05 -22.79
CA ASP A 35 -26.19 -3.15 -23.67
C ASP A 35 -27.12 -2.46 -24.68
N LEU A 36 -28.05 -3.22 -25.27
CA LEU A 36 -29.04 -2.70 -26.21
C LEU A 36 -30.01 -1.70 -25.56
N ASP A 37 -30.50 -1.99 -24.35
CA ASP A 37 -31.33 -1.06 -23.57
C ASP A 37 -30.58 0.26 -23.28
N SER A 38 -29.31 0.17 -22.85
CA SER A 38 -28.51 1.37 -22.55
C SER A 38 -28.27 2.23 -23.80
N ARG A 39 -28.06 1.60 -24.96
CA ARG A 39 -27.93 2.32 -26.25
C ARG A 39 -29.25 2.93 -26.69
N ALA A 40 -30.37 2.23 -26.49
CA ALA A 40 -31.70 2.73 -26.80
C ALA A 40 -32.03 3.98 -25.98
N GLU A 41 -31.69 4.01 -24.68
CA GLU A 41 -31.85 5.19 -23.83
C GLU A 41 -31.01 6.38 -24.31
N LEU A 42 -29.76 6.15 -24.74
CA LEU A 42 -28.90 7.19 -25.30
C LEU A 42 -29.46 7.77 -26.61
N LEU A 43 -29.90 6.91 -27.53
CA LEU A 43 -30.53 7.34 -28.78
C LEU A 43 -31.85 8.08 -28.55
N ALA A 44 -32.68 7.61 -27.61
CA ALA A 44 -33.88 8.32 -27.23
C ALA A 44 -33.55 9.68 -26.59
N GLY A 45 -32.48 9.76 -25.81
CA GLY A 45 -31.98 10.99 -25.20
C GLY A 45 -31.51 12.02 -26.24
N THR A 46 -30.85 11.59 -27.32
CA THR A 46 -30.40 12.50 -28.39
C THR A 46 -31.55 12.96 -29.30
N LEU A 47 -32.55 12.10 -29.54
CA LEU A 47 -33.73 12.46 -30.34
C LEU A 47 -34.73 13.34 -29.60
N ARG A 48 -34.73 13.30 -28.25
CA ARG A 48 -35.71 14.00 -27.41
C ARG A 48 -35.81 15.51 -27.65
N PRO A 49 -34.71 16.30 -27.69
CA PRO A 49 -34.81 17.75 -27.86
C PRO A 49 -35.37 18.17 -29.23
N SER A 50 -35.04 17.42 -30.29
CA SER A 50 -35.58 17.66 -31.63
C SER A 50 -37.06 17.27 -31.70
N LEU A 51 -37.42 16.12 -31.12
CA LEU A 51 -38.82 15.67 -31.08
C LEU A 51 -39.70 16.59 -30.23
N SER A 52 -39.22 17.13 -29.11
CA SER A 52 -40.00 18.07 -28.30
C SER A 52 -40.33 19.37 -29.03
N ASN A 53 -39.50 19.76 -29.99
CA ASN A 53 -39.72 20.95 -30.80
C ASN A 53 -40.61 20.68 -32.02
N TYR A 54 -40.44 19.53 -32.68
CA TYR A 54 -41.17 19.23 -33.92
C TYR A 54 -42.57 18.63 -33.68
N LEU A 55 -42.79 17.93 -32.57
CA LEU A 55 -44.09 17.32 -32.25
C LEU A 55 -45.22 18.36 -32.06
N PRO A 56 -45.03 19.51 -31.35
CA PRO A 56 -46.06 20.54 -31.24
C PRO A 56 -46.38 21.25 -32.57
N GLU A 57 -45.39 21.37 -33.46
CA GLU A 57 -45.54 22.02 -34.77
C GLU A 57 -46.19 21.11 -35.82
N ASN A 58 -46.35 19.80 -35.52
CA ASN A 58 -46.88 18.79 -36.42
C ASN A 58 -46.12 18.70 -37.76
N ASP A 59 -44.82 19.01 -37.74
CA ASP A 59 -43.93 19.00 -38.92
C ASP A 59 -43.50 17.57 -39.26
N THR A 60 -44.38 16.88 -39.98
CA THR A 60 -44.18 15.47 -40.39
C THR A 60 -42.92 15.25 -41.22
N ALA A 61 -42.50 16.23 -42.03
CA ALA A 61 -41.35 16.09 -42.92
C ALA A 61 -40.02 16.06 -42.14
N ARG A 62 -39.87 16.91 -41.13
CA ARG A 62 -38.67 16.93 -40.27
C ARG A 62 -38.59 15.71 -39.36
N ILE A 63 -39.72 15.22 -38.87
CA ILE A 63 -39.77 14.01 -38.03
C ILE A 63 -39.36 12.79 -38.86
N ASP A 64 -39.85 12.68 -40.10
CA ASP A 64 -39.47 11.59 -41.00
C ASP A 64 -37.98 11.64 -41.36
N GLU A 65 -37.42 12.83 -41.63
CA GLU A 65 -35.99 13.00 -41.89
C GLU A 65 -35.13 12.61 -40.67
N LEU A 66 -35.55 13.04 -39.47
CA LEU A 66 -34.89 12.70 -38.21
C LEU A 66 -34.88 11.18 -37.96
N PHE A 67 -36.02 10.51 -38.19
CA PHE A 67 -36.15 9.07 -37.99
C PHE A 67 -35.36 8.27 -39.02
N GLN A 68 -35.39 8.68 -40.29
CA GLN A 68 -34.57 8.05 -41.35
C GLN A 68 -33.07 8.23 -41.09
N GLY A 69 -32.65 9.40 -40.61
CA GLY A 69 -31.27 9.67 -40.22
C GLY A 69 -30.79 8.76 -39.08
N ALA A 70 -31.63 8.57 -38.06
CA ALA A 70 -31.32 7.70 -36.92
C ALA A 70 -31.26 6.20 -37.29
N THR A 71 -32.02 5.75 -38.29
CA THR A 71 -31.96 4.36 -38.81
C THR A 71 -30.77 4.08 -39.75
N ARG A 72 -29.81 4.99 -39.91
CA ARG A 72 -28.54 4.70 -40.62
C ARG A 72 -27.55 3.90 -39.79
N ASP A 73 -27.78 3.75 -38.49
CA ASP A 73 -27.02 2.84 -37.63
C ASP A 73 -27.32 1.39 -38.04
N GLU A 74 -26.28 0.58 -38.26
CA GLU A 74 -26.38 -0.82 -38.72
C GLU A 74 -27.24 -1.71 -37.82
N ARG A 75 -27.55 -1.30 -36.58
CA ARG A 75 -28.27 -2.12 -35.60
C ARG A 75 -29.70 -1.69 -35.32
N LEU A 76 -30.11 -0.50 -35.79
CA LEU A 76 -31.46 0.03 -35.58
C LEU A 76 -32.30 -0.18 -36.84
N ILE A 77 -33.19 -1.17 -36.80
CA ILE A 77 -34.04 -1.54 -37.94
C ILE A 77 -35.13 -0.49 -38.15
N ALA A 78 -35.78 -0.05 -37.07
CA ALA A 78 -36.92 0.85 -37.19
C ALA A 78 -37.19 1.67 -35.92
N ILE A 79 -37.88 2.79 -36.11
CA ILE A 79 -38.33 3.69 -35.05
C ILE A 79 -39.82 3.96 -35.24
N GLY A 80 -40.58 3.95 -34.15
CA GLY A 80 -41.98 4.34 -34.11
C GLY A 80 -42.24 5.33 -32.96
N PHE A 81 -43.14 6.29 -33.17
CA PHE A 81 -43.61 7.18 -32.12
C PHE A 81 -45.11 7.05 -31.92
N CYS A 82 -45.48 6.82 -30.67
CA CYS A 82 -46.83 6.62 -30.22
C CYS A 82 -47.29 7.77 -29.33
N ASP A 83 -48.51 8.25 -29.54
CA ASP A 83 -49.11 9.20 -28.61
C ASP A 83 -49.52 8.55 -27.29
N ASN A 84 -49.98 9.38 -26.36
CA ASN A 84 -50.47 8.91 -25.06
C ASN A 84 -51.74 8.05 -25.16
N ALA A 85 -52.48 8.12 -26.27
CA ALA A 85 -53.64 7.26 -26.54
C ALA A 85 -53.24 5.89 -27.11
N GLY A 86 -51.93 5.64 -27.33
CA GLY A 86 -51.42 4.40 -27.88
C GLY A 86 -51.60 4.28 -29.40
N LYS A 87 -51.78 5.40 -30.10
CA LYS A 87 -51.86 5.46 -31.57
C LYS A 87 -50.48 5.76 -32.15
N LEU A 88 -50.07 4.97 -33.13
CA LEU A 88 -48.80 5.14 -33.83
C LEU A 88 -48.94 6.32 -34.80
N LEU A 89 -48.25 7.43 -34.51
CA LEU A 89 -48.34 8.66 -35.29
C LEU A 89 -47.25 8.73 -36.36
N TYR A 90 -46.01 8.39 -35.99
CA TYR A 90 -44.84 8.46 -36.88
C TYR A 90 -44.10 7.14 -36.86
N LYS A 91 -43.57 6.71 -38.02
CA LYS A 91 -42.82 5.46 -38.14
C LYS A 91 -41.86 5.50 -39.31
N THR A 92 -40.75 4.78 -39.20
CA THR A 92 -39.87 4.54 -40.34
C THR A 92 -40.47 3.52 -41.30
N THR A 93 -40.00 3.54 -42.55
CA THR A 93 -40.48 2.66 -43.63
C THR A 93 -40.36 1.17 -43.29
N GLN A 94 -39.35 0.79 -42.52
CA GLN A 94 -39.08 -0.60 -42.13
C GLN A 94 -39.79 -1.01 -40.83
N TYR A 95 -40.63 -0.15 -40.23
CA TYR A 95 -41.33 -0.45 -38.99
C TYR A 95 -42.35 -1.59 -39.16
N PRO A 96 -42.17 -2.75 -38.48
CA PRO A 96 -43.08 -3.88 -38.61
C PRO A 96 -44.50 -3.57 -38.14
N VAL A 97 -45.50 -3.84 -38.99
CA VAL A 97 -46.91 -3.57 -38.70
C VAL A 97 -47.41 -4.41 -37.51
N SER A 98 -46.79 -5.57 -37.24
CA SER A 98 -47.13 -6.47 -36.13
C SER A 98 -46.79 -5.93 -34.74
N ILE A 99 -45.98 -4.88 -34.62
CA ILE A 99 -45.54 -4.31 -33.33
C ILE A 99 -46.54 -3.26 -32.81
N GLY A 100 -47.19 -2.50 -33.70
CA GLY A 100 -48.11 -1.43 -33.33
C GLY A 100 -47.46 -0.38 -32.41
N CYS A 101 -48.19 0.07 -31.37
CA CYS A 101 -47.65 0.83 -30.24
C CYS A 101 -47.42 -0.10 -29.06
N TRP A 102 -46.29 -0.79 -29.10
CA TRP A 102 -46.00 -1.91 -28.22
C TRP A 102 -46.28 -1.59 -26.75
N SER A 103 -47.09 -2.43 -26.12
CA SER A 103 -47.37 -2.38 -24.69
C SER A 103 -47.49 -3.78 -24.08
N THR A 104 -46.56 -4.10 -23.19
CA THR A 104 -46.86 -4.79 -21.92
C THR A 104 -45.90 -4.28 -20.85
N PRO A 105 -46.27 -3.26 -20.06
CA PRO A 105 -45.48 -2.84 -18.90
C PRO A 105 -45.92 -3.58 -17.62
N SER A 106 -44.96 -3.75 -16.71
CA SER A 106 -45.00 -4.26 -15.32
C SER A 106 -44.44 -5.68 -15.07
N SER A 107 -43.43 -5.73 -14.19
CA SER A 107 -42.54 -6.84 -13.77
C SER A 107 -41.36 -7.19 -14.70
N GLY A 108 -40.16 -6.75 -14.29
CA GLY A 108 -38.90 -6.85 -15.03
C GLY A 108 -38.41 -8.28 -15.22
N GLY A 109 -38.57 -8.78 -16.45
CA GLY A 109 -37.95 -10.00 -16.92
C GLY A 109 -37.32 -9.79 -18.30
N LEU A 110 -36.06 -10.16 -18.45
CA LEU A 110 -35.24 -10.01 -19.67
C LEU A 110 -35.83 -10.68 -20.93
N ASN A 111 -36.81 -11.59 -20.78
CA ASN A 111 -37.42 -12.31 -21.90
C ASN A 111 -38.57 -11.54 -22.58
N LYS A 112 -39.04 -10.42 -22.05
CA LYS A 112 -40.21 -9.70 -22.59
C LYS A 112 -39.87 -8.63 -23.64
N SER A 113 -38.60 -8.25 -23.76
CA SER A 113 -38.11 -7.27 -24.75
C SER A 113 -37.64 -7.92 -26.06
N LEU A 114 -37.67 -9.25 -26.16
CA LEU A 114 -37.24 -10.00 -27.35
C LEU A 114 -38.47 -10.53 -28.10
N LEU A 115 -38.61 -10.16 -29.38
CA LEU A 115 -39.69 -10.61 -30.25
C LEU A 115 -39.12 -11.39 -31.44
N GLN A 116 -39.69 -12.55 -31.75
CA GLN A 116 -39.34 -13.28 -32.97
C GLN A 116 -40.19 -12.76 -34.13
N LEU A 117 -39.54 -12.11 -35.10
CA LEU A 117 -40.17 -11.70 -36.35
C LEU A 117 -39.76 -12.64 -37.50
N PRO A 118 -40.49 -12.65 -38.63
CA PRO A 118 -40.13 -13.46 -39.81
C PRO A 118 -38.72 -13.16 -40.36
N GLN A 119 -38.18 -11.99 -40.05
CA GLN A 119 -36.88 -11.50 -40.52
C GLN A 119 -35.73 -11.82 -39.53
N GLY A 120 -36.03 -12.31 -38.33
CA GLY A 120 -35.06 -12.56 -37.27
C GLY A 120 -35.59 -12.20 -35.88
N GLN A 121 -34.83 -12.55 -34.85
CA GLN A 121 -35.11 -12.08 -33.49
C GLN A 121 -34.79 -10.58 -33.42
N VAL A 122 -35.67 -9.80 -32.79
CA VAL A 122 -35.46 -8.36 -32.58
C VAL A 122 -35.62 -8.00 -31.11
N HIS A 123 -34.93 -6.95 -30.71
CA HIS A 123 -35.05 -6.33 -29.40
C HIS A 123 -35.89 -5.05 -29.50
N LEU A 124 -36.88 -4.92 -28.63
CA LEU A 124 -37.79 -3.77 -28.55
C LEU A 124 -37.51 -2.99 -27.27
N SER A 125 -37.13 -1.72 -27.43
CA SER A 125 -36.97 -0.79 -26.30
C SER A 125 -38.01 0.33 -26.41
N GLU A 126 -38.60 0.67 -25.27
CA GLU A 126 -39.60 1.73 -25.15
C GLU A 126 -39.06 2.84 -24.25
N THR A 127 -39.11 4.09 -24.71
CA THR A 127 -38.66 5.25 -23.92
C THR A 127 -39.69 6.38 -23.98
N PRO A 128 -40.12 6.93 -22.84
CA PRO A 128 -41.06 8.05 -22.83
C PRO A 128 -40.41 9.34 -23.33
N VAL A 129 -41.16 10.13 -24.09
CA VAL A 129 -40.77 11.47 -24.54
C VAL A 129 -41.55 12.49 -23.71
N MET A 130 -40.83 13.35 -22.98
CA MET A 130 -41.40 14.36 -22.08
C MET A 130 -41.04 15.77 -22.54
N ASN A 131 -41.94 16.73 -22.33
CA ASN A 131 -41.73 18.17 -22.50
C ASN A 131 -42.13 18.90 -21.22
N GLU A 132 -41.24 19.72 -20.65
CA GLU A 132 -41.51 20.58 -19.48
C GLU A 132 -42.46 19.94 -18.43
N ALA A 133 -42.18 18.68 -18.06
CA ALA A 133 -42.92 17.83 -17.11
C ALA A 133 -44.22 17.11 -17.59
N SER A 134 -44.66 17.25 -18.84
CA SER A 134 -45.75 16.46 -19.44
C SER A 134 -45.23 15.40 -20.42
N GLN A 135 -45.71 14.16 -20.32
CA GLN A 135 -45.40 13.10 -21.28
C GLN A 135 -46.15 13.36 -22.59
N MET A 136 -45.45 13.46 -23.72
CA MET A 136 -46.07 13.68 -25.04
C MET A 136 -46.37 12.36 -25.78
N GLY A 137 -45.60 11.31 -25.48
CA GLY A 137 -45.74 10.02 -26.14
C GLY A 137 -44.61 9.07 -25.77
N ARG A 138 -44.49 7.98 -26.52
CA ARG A 138 -43.52 6.89 -26.31
C ARG A 138 -42.80 6.59 -27.62
N LEU A 139 -41.48 6.52 -27.55
CA LEU A 139 -40.62 6.13 -28.66
C LEU A 139 -40.34 4.63 -28.57
N ILE A 140 -40.56 3.92 -29.67
CA ILE A 140 -40.31 2.49 -29.82
C ILE A 140 -39.15 2.31 -30.76
N LEU A 141 -38.09 1.66 -30.28
CA LEU A 141 -36.88 1.36 -31.03
C LEU A 141 -36.81 -0.15 -31.30
N VAL A 142 -36.64 -0.53 -32.56
CA VAL A 142 -36.55 -1.93 -33.01
C VAL A 142 -35.12 -2.22 -33.45
N GLN A 143 -34.43 -3.12 -32.75
CA GLN A 143 -33.02 -3.44 -32.98
C GLN A 143 -32.84 -4.91 -33.39
N ASP A 144 -31.86 -5.19 -34.27
CA ASP A 144 -31.57 -6.56 -34.73
C ASP A 144 -30.79 -7.39 -33.68
N MET A 145 -31.26 -8.60 -33.39
CA MET A 145 -30.58 -9.57 -32.52
C MET A 145 -29.90 -10.72 -33.28
N SER A 146 -30.01 -10.77 -34.61
CA SER A 146 -29.45 -11.85 -35.45
C SER A 146 -27.93 -12.02 -35.31
N PHE A 147 -27.22 -10.98 -34.86
CA PHE A 147 -25.79 -11.02 -34.58
C PHE A 147 -25.45 -11.85 -33.33
N VAL A 148 -26.28 -11.78 -32.30
CA VAL A 148 -26.07 -12.48 -31.02
C VAL A 148 -26.23 -14.00 -31.22
N GLU A 149 -27.20 -14.40 -32.04
CA GLU A 149 -27.45 -15.81 -32.34
C GLU A 149 -26.30 -16.44 -33.17
N ARG A 150 -25.75 -15.68 -34.14
CA ARG A 150 -24.56 -16.10 -34.91
C ARG A 150 -23.33 -16.27 -34.02
N ARG A 151 -23.05 -15.28 -33.16
CA ARG A 151 -21.86 -15.31 -32.30
C ARG A 151 -21.92 -16.41 -31.23
N ASN A 152 -23.11 -16.72 -30.71
CA ASN A 152 -23.28 -17.78 -29.73
C ASN A 152 -22.94 -19.18 -30.30
N THR A 153 -23.28 -19.43 -31.57
CA THR A 153 -22.96 -20.71 -32.22
C THR A 153 -21.45 -20.93 -32.36
N ASP A 154 -20.68 -19.89 -32.66
CA ASP A 154 -19.23 -19.98 -32.75
C ASP A 154 -18.59 -20.16 -31.36
N THR A 155 -19.06 -19.43 -30.35
CA THR A 155 -18.60 -19.60 -28.97
C THR A 155 -18.81 -21.03 -28.46
N LYS A 156 -19.96 -21.65 -28.77
CA LYS A 156 -20.22 -23.06 -28.44
C LYS A 156 -19.20 -23.99 -29.10
N ARG A 157 -18.91 -23.80 -30.40
CA ARG A 157 -17.91 -24.61 -31.11
C ARG A 157 -16.53 -24.50 -30.50
N PHE A 158 -16.10 -23.29 -30.11
CA PHE A 158 -14.81 -23.10 -29.45
C PHE A 158 -14.73 -23.75 -28.08
N ILE A 159 -15.78 -23.65 -27.26
CA ILE A 159 -15.83 -24.29 -25.94
C ILE A 159 -15.76 -25.82 -26.08
N PHE A 160 -16.53 -26.40 -27.02
CA PHE A 160 -16.46 -27.84 -27.27
C PHE A 160 -15.08 -28.28 -27.77
N ALA A 161 -14.46 -27.53 -28.69
CA ALA A 161 -13.12 -27.82 -29.17
C ALA A 161 -12.07 -27.74 -28.04
N PHE A 162 -12.16 -26.72 -27.17
CA PHE A 162 -11.26 -26.55 -26.03
C PHE A 162 -11.37 -27.70 -25.03
N LEU A 163 -12.60 -28.09 -24.66
CA LEU A 163 -12.84 -29.21 -23.75
C LEU A 163 -12.35 -30.55 -24.35
N ALA A 164 -12.49 -30.74 -25.65
CA ALA A 164 -11.96 -31.92 -26.35
C ALA A 164 -10.42 -31.98 -26.30
N VAL A 165 -9.74 -30.85 -26.54
CA VAL A 165 -8.27 -30.77 -26.45
C VAL A 165 -7.80 -31.04 -25.01
N LEU A 166 -8.48 -30.47 -24.01
CA LEU A 166 -8.17 -30.67 -22.61
C LEU A 166 -8.34 -32.15 -22.20
N ALA A 167 -9.38 -32.82 -22.69
CA ALA A 167 -9.59 -34.26 -22.45
C ALA A 167 -8.43 -35.11 -22.99
N VAL A 168 -7.93 -34.78 -24.19
CA VAL A 168 -6.79 -35.46 -24.83
C VAL A 168 -5.52 -35.24 -24.01
N LEU A 169 -5.22 -34.00 -23.61
CA LEU A 169 -4.04 -33.67 -22.80
C LEU A 169 -4.03 -34.40 -21.45
N ILE A 170 -5.16 -34.39 -20.73
CA ILE A 170 -5.27 -35.08 -19.45
C ILE A 170 -5.15 -36.60 -19.64
N SER A 171 -5.72 -37.15 -20.72
CA SER A 171 -5.60 -38.59 -21.02
C SER A 171 -4.15 -38.98 -21.32
N VAL A 172 -3.42 -38.18 -22.10
CA VAL A 172 -1.99 -38.39 -22.39
C VAL A 172 -1.16 -38.31 -21.10
N MET A 173 -1.40 -37.30 -20.28
CA MET A 173 -0.71 -37.12 -19.00
C MET A 173 -1.00 -38.27 -18.03
N THR A 174 -2.25 -38.75 -17.97
CA THR A 174 -2.62 -39.89 -17.12
C THR A 174 -1.95 -41.19 -17.57
N VAL A 175 -1.87 -41.43 -18.89
CA VAL A 175 -1.13 -42.57 -19.44
C VAL A 175 0.37 -42.44 -19.16
N PHE A 176 0.93 -41.24 -19.29
CA PHE A 176 2.34 -40.96 -19.00
C PHE A 176 2.68 -41.22 -17.52
N VAL A 177 1.86 -40.70 -16.59
CA VAL A 177 2.02 -40.94 -15.15
C VAL A 177 1.85 -42.42 -14.81
N ALA A 178 0.86 -43.12 -15.39
CA ALA A 178 0.70 -44.56 -15.21
C ALA A 178 1.90 -45.36 -15.74
N HIS A 179 2.52 -44.91 -16.84
CA HIS A 179 3.71 -45.52 -17.41
C HIS A 179 4.97 -45.26 -16.56
N LEU A 180 5.09 -44.10 -15.92
CA LEU A 180 6.17 -43.81 -14.96
C LEU A 180 5.99 -44.57 -13.64
N SER A 181 4.76 -44.67 -13.16
CA SER A 181 4.38 -45.36 -11.93
C SER A 181 4.78 -46.84 -11.92
N TRP A 182 4.70 -47.53 -13.06
CA TRP A 182 5.05 -48.95 -13.15
C TRP A 182 6.56 -49.22 -13.10
N ARG A 183 7.41 -48.23 -13.38
CA ARG A 183 8.86 -48.40 -13.45
C ARG A 183 9.61 -48.12 -12.14
N GLY A 184 8.98 -47.51 -11.14
CA GLY A 184 9.66 -47.14 -9.88
C GLY A 184 9.09 -47.73 -8.59
N TRP A 185 7.81 -48.12 -8.55
CA TRP A 185 7.10 -48.21 -7.26
C TRP A 185 7.09 -49.60 -6.58
N LEU A 186 7.53 -50.66 -7.27
CA LEU A 186 7.58 -52.01 -6.67
C LEU A 186 8.85 -52.29 -5.85
N ALA A 187 9.87 -51.43 -5.90
CA ALA A 187 11.06 -51.54 -5.06
C ALA A 187 10.92 -50.77 -3.73
N ALA A 188 10.34 -49.56 -3.76
CA ALA A 188 10.25 -48.68 -2.57
C ALA A 188 9.25 -49.18 -1.50
N VAL A 189 8.19 -49.89 -1.91
CA VAL A 189 7.19 -50.41 -0.96
C VAL A 189 7.71 -51.63 -0.19
N LYS A 190 8.73 -52.33 -0.70
CA LYS A 190 9.31 -53.50 -0.03
C LYS A 190 10.28 -53.14 1.10
N ASP A 191 10.87 -51.95 1.07
CA ASP A 191 11.76 -51.44 2.13
C ASP A 191 11.01 -50.73 3.26
N ILE A 192 9.88 -50.08 2.97
CA ILE A 192 9.07 -49.39 3.99
C ILE A 192 8.32 -50.37 4.91
N LEU A 193 8.08 -51.61 4.45
CA LEU A 193 7.42 -52.67 5.22
C LEU A 193 8.34 -53.45 6.18
N ARG A 194 9.64 -53.12 6.27
CA ARG A 194 10.59 -53.71 7.24
C ARG A 194 10.90 -52.84 8.46
N GLY A 195 10.13 -51.78 8.68
CA GLY A 195 9.85 -51.22 10.01
C GLY A 195 11.02 -51.07 10.98
N GLU A 196 11.93 -50.13 10.73
CA GLU A 196 12.85 -49.58 11.75
C GLU A 196 13.16 -48.12 11.43
N LEU A 197 12.22 -47.20 11.65
CA LEU A 197 12.54 -45.76 11.66
C LEU A 197 11.59 -44.91 12.53
N LEU A 198 11.09 -45.49 13.61
CA LEU A 198 10.32 -44.78 14.65
C LEU A 198 10.80 -45.21 16.05
N SER A 199 12.10 -45.11 16.30
CA SER A 199 12.64 -45.10 17.67
C SER A 199 14.10 -44.65 17.64
N LYS A 200 14.32 -43.32 17.67
CA LYS A 200 15.49 -42.62 18.22
C LYS A 200 15.47 -41.19 17.72
N ASN A 201 14.95 -40.28 18.55
CA ASN A 201 15.47 -38.91 18.70
C ASN A 201 14.87 -38.20 19.92
N THR A 202 14.84 -38.92 21.04
CA THR A 202 14.71 -38.35 22.40
C THR A 202 15.69 -39.08 23.32
N ALA A 203 16.98 -38.79 23.19
CA ALA A 203 17.95 -39.07 24.23
C ALA A 203 19.21 -38.22 24.04
N VAL A 204 19.55 -37.48 25.08
CA VAL A 204 20.81 -36.79 25.32
C VAL A 204 21.96 -37.79 25.18
N VAL A 205 23.01 -37.45 24.42
CA VAL A 205 24.25 -38.24 24.32
C VAL A 205 25.36 -37.49 25.06
N PRO A 206 26.04 -38.11 26.04
CA PRO A 206 27.25 -37.53 26.65
C PRO A 206 28.46 -37.67 25.74
N ALA A 207 29.45 -36.79 25.94
CA ALA A 207 30.77 -36.87 25.33
C ALA A 207 31.48 -38.20 25.66
N ASP A 208 32.26 -38.70 24.71
CA ASP A 208 33.08 -39.94 24.71
C ASP A 208 32.47 -41.17 24.03
N ALA A 209 32.58 -41.24 22.69
CA ALA A 209 32.68 -42.49 21.93
C ALA A 209 33.35 -42.26 20.54
N PRO A 210 34.15 -43.21 20.02
CA PRO A 210 35.11 -42.95 18.95
C PRO A 210 34.51 -43.01 17.53
N ALA A 211 35.16 -42.29 16.63
CA ALA A 211 34.85 -42.17 15.21
C ALA A 211 34.98 -43.50 14.47
N GLU A 212 33.93 -43.93 13.76
CA GLU A 212 34.02 -44.79 12.58
C GLU A 212 32.66 -44.88 11.88
N THR A 213 32.45 -44.03 10.87
CA THR A 213 31.48 -44.27 9.79
C THR A 213 32.23 -44.16 8.46
N PRO A 214 32.16 -45.16 7.57
CA PRO A 214 32.88 -45.14 6.31
C PRO A 214 32.30 -44.07 5.38
N PRO A 215 33.12 -43.43 4.54
CA PRO A 215 32.64 -42.42 3.61
C PRO A 215 31.71 -43.05 2.57
N PRO A 216 30.65 -42.35 2.15
CA PRO A 216 29.76 -42.83 1.10
C PRO A 216 30.51 -42.93 -0.25
N PRO A 217 30.04 -43.80 -1.16
CA PRO A 217 30.69 -44.00 -2.45
C PRO A 217 30.74 -42.71 -3.29
N PRO A 218 31.85 -42.44 -4.00
CA PRO A 218 32.13 -41.17 -4.70
C PRO A 218 31.15 -40.84 -5.83
N GLU A 219 30.32 -41.80 -6.25
CA GLU A 219 29.30 -41.63 -7.28
C GLU A 219 28.04 -40.90 -6.75
N MET A 220 27.86 -40.83 -5.43
CA MET A 220 26.70 -40.14 -4.82
C MET A 220 27.01 -38.73 -4.30
N GLU A 221 28.27 -38.29 -4.26
CA GLU A 221 28.61 -36.90 -3.90
C GLU A 221 27.91 -35.82 -4.74
N PRO A 222 27.86 -35.91 -6.09
CA PRO A 222 27.17 -34.89 -6.88
C PRO A 222 25.65 -34.90 -6.63
N LEU A 223 25.05 -36.08 -6.46
CA LEU A 223 23.62 -36.24 -6.16
C LEU A 223 23.24 -35.75 -4.76
N ILE A 224 24.12 -35.89 -3.77
CA ILE A 224 23.92 -35.37 -2.42
C ILE A 224 24.10 -33.85 -2.38
N GLY A 225 24.99 -33.31 -3.22
CA GLY A 225 25.13 -31.87 -3.47
C GLY A 225 23.85 -31.29 -4.07
N ASP A 226 23.40 -31.85 -5.19
CA ASP A 226 22.19 -31.42 -5.90
C ASP A 226 20.94 -31.59 -5.04
N LEU A 227 20.84 -32.67 -4.24
CA LEU A 227 19.73 -32.89 -3.32
C LEU A 227 19.76 -31.89 -2.14
N ARG A 228 20.93 -31.50 -1.64
CA ARG A 228 21.04 -30.42 -0.64
C ARG A 228 20.66 -29.08 -1.22
N GLU A 229 21.06 -28.81 -2.46
CA GLU A 229 20.77 -27.56 -3.17
C GLU A 229 19.26 -27.47 -3.45
N LEU A 230 18.64 -28.53 -3.98
CA LEU A 230 17.18 -28.65 -4.17
C LEU A 230 16.40 -28.61 -2.86
N LEU A 231 16.89 -29.22 -1.77
CA LEU A 231 16.24 -29.13 -0.46
C LEU A 231 16.38 -27.74 0.15
N GLN A 232 17.50 -27.03 -0.09
CA GLN A 232 17.65 -25.63 0.31
C GLN A 232 16.73 -24.72 -0.50
N GLU A 233 16.64 -24.91 -1.81
CA GLU A 233 15.75 -24.16 -2.72
C GLU A 233 14.27 -24.38 -2.34
N TYR A 234 13.88 -25.64 -2.12
CA TYR A 234 12.53 -26.01 -1.67
C TYR A 234 12.20 -25.46 -0.26
N HIS A 235 13.18 -25.42 0.65
CA HIS A 235 13.00 -24.81 1.97
C HIS A 235 12.92 -23.28 1.92
N LEU A 236 13.60 -22.63 0.98
CA LEU A 236 13.54 -21.18 0.76
C LEU A 236 12.20 -20.74 0.14
N GLU A 237 11.69 -21.49 -0.83
CA GLU A 237 10.35 -21.28 -1.41
C GLU A 237 9.24 -21.51 -0.37
N ARG A 238 9.31 -22.61 0.40
CA ARG A 238 8.31 -22.90 1.42
C ARG A 238 8.38 -21.97 2.64
N ARG A 239 9.55 -21.38 2.93
CA ARG A 239 9.69 -20.31 3.96
C ARG A 239 9.00 -19.02 3.54
N SER A 240 9.03 -18.67 2.26
CA SER A 240 8.31 -17.53 1.67
C SER A 240 6.79 -17.66 1.90
N ASP A 241 6.24 -18.88 1.80
CA ASP A 241 4.82 -19.16 2.06
C ASP A 241 4.50 -19.42 3.55
N SER A 242 5.45 -19.90 4.35
CA SER A 242 5.26 -20.09 5.80
C SER A 242 5.21 -18.79 6.61
N GLY A 243 5.49 -17.64 5.98
CA GLY A 243 5.45 -16.32 6.60
C GLY A 243 4.05 -15.87 7.04
N TRP A 244 3.00 -16.54 6.60
CA TRP A 244 1.61 -16.22 6.96
C TRP A 244 1.21 -16.69 8.37
N THR A 245 1.91 -17.69 8.96
CA THR A 245 1.45 -18.35 10.20
C THR A 245 2.28 -18.07 11.45
N SER A 246 3.43 -17.38 11.36
CA SER A 246 4.29 -17.13 12.52
C SER A 246 4.49 -15.63 12.73
N GLU A 247 4.09 -15.14 13.91
CA GLU A 247 4.25 -13.75 14.32
C GLU A 247 5.71 -13.28 14.18
N TRP A 248 5.90 -12.05 13.69
CA TRP A 248 7.22 -11.44 13.57
C TRP A 248 7.62 -10.80 14.90
N THR A 249 8.67 -11.31 15.53
CA THR A 249 9.20 -10.85 16.82
C THR A 249 10.66 -10.38 16.69
N PRO A 250 11.21 -9.65 17.68
CA PRO A 250 12.62 -9.31 17.72
C PRO A 250 13.56 -10.52 17.58
N GLU A 251 13.22 -11.63 18.24
CA GLU A 251 14.02 -12.87 18.24
C GLU A 251 14.06 -13.50 16.86
N LYS A 252 12.91 -13.51 16.17
CA LYS A 252 12.82 -14.04 14.80
C LYS A 252 13.64 -13.20 13.83
N LEU A 253 13.59 -11.87 13.95
CA LEU A 253 14.40 -10.95 13.15
C LEU A 253 15.90 -11.17 13.41
N ARG A 254 16.28 -11.31 14.69
CA ARG A 254 17.67 -11.61 15.09
C ARG A 254 18.14 -12.96 14.54
N GLY A 255 17.31 -14.00 14.61
CA GLY A 255 17.61 -15.32 14.07
C GLY A 255 17.85 -15.29 12.55
N LEU A 256 17.05 -14.49 11.83
CA LEU A 256 17.18 -14.29 10.38
C LEU A 256 18.51 -13.64 10.00
N LEU A 257 18.95 -12.63 10.75
CA LEU A 257 20.25 -11.99 10.54
C LEU A 257 21.42 -12.95 10.79
N GLN A 258 21.30 -13.78 11.83
CA GLN A 258 22.34 -14.77 12.16
C GLN A 258 22.42 -15.90 11.13
N SER A 259 21.28 -16.38 10.61
CA SER A 259 21.26 -17.49 9.65
C SER A 259 21.53 -17.06 8.21
N ASP A 260 20.82 -16.04 7.72
CA ASP A 260 20.72 -15.73 6.30
C ASP A 260 21.71 -14.64 5.86
N LEU A 261 22.21 -13.87 6.82
CA LEU A 261 23.24 -12.85 6.63
C LEU A 261 24.52 -13.18 7.39
N ALA A 262 24.65 -14.40 7.94
CA ALA A 262 25.86 -14.94 8.58
C ALA A 262 26.49 -14.05 9.67
N GLY A 263 25.69 -13.22 10.35
CA GLY A 263 26.18 -12.28 11.35
C GLY A 263 26.89 -11.05 10.77
N ASP A 264 26.64 -10.72 9.50
CA ASP A 264 27.19 -9.52 8.87
C ASP A 264 26.82 -8.25 9.63
N GLN A 265 27.79 -7.34 9.68
CA GLN A 265 27.64 -6.05 10.36
C GLN A 265 26.49 -5.25 9.73
N VAL A 266 25.55 -4.84 10.57
CA VAL A 266 24.47 -3.92 10.20
C VAL A 266 24.84 -2.50 10.61
N LEU A 267 24.88 -1.60 9.63
CA LEU A 267 25.07 -0.17 9.79
C LEU A 267 23.78 0.54 9.41
N VAL A 268 23.27 1.42 10.26
CA VAL A 268 22.10 2.25 9.95
C VAL A 268 22.53 3.70 9.86
N VAL A 269 22.02 4.43 8.88
CA VAL A 269 22.32 5.85 8.70
C VAL A 269 21.03 6.64 8.66
N SER A 270 20.83 7.58 9.57
CA SER A 270 19.68 8.49 9.55
C SER A 270 20.06 9.88 10.03
N ASN A 271 19.37 10.91 9.53
CA ASN A 271 19.67 12.29 9.92
C ASN A 271 19.43 12.51 11.42
N ARG A 272 18.31 11.99 11.94
CA ARG A 272 17.97 12.07 13.37
C ARG A 272 18.58 10.92 14.15
N GLU A 273 19.15 11.23 15.32
CA GLU A 273 19.61 10.24 16.29
C GLU A 273 18.47 9.77 17.23
N PRO A 274 18.59 8.59 17.84
CA PRO A 274 17.58 8.06 18.77
C PRO A 274 17.61 8.68 20.17
N TYR A 275 18.74 9.25 20.59
CA TYR A 275 18.96 9.78 21.93
C TYR A 275 19.73 11.10 21.87
N ILE A 276 19.14 12.17 22.36
CA ILE A 276 19.72 13.52 22.36
C ILE A 276 20.12 13.88 23.79
N HIS A 277 21.39 14.25 24.02
CA HIS A 277 21.86 14.70 25.32
C HIS A 277 21.81 16.23 25.38
N THR A 278 21.02 16.76 26.30
CA THR A 278 20.82 18.20 26.46
C THR A 278 21.31 18.65 27.82
N LYS A 279 22.08 19.74 27.86
CA LYS A 279 22.43 20.42 29.11
C LYS A 279 21.20 21.06 29.72
N THR A 280 20.93 20.74 30.98
CA THR A 280 19.91 21.39 31.80
C THR A 280 20.53 21.86 33.11
N ASP A 281 19.82 22.69 33.88
CA ASP A 281 20.29 23.18 35.18
C ASP A 281 20.55 22.04 36.17
N ASP A 282 19.84 20.91 36.03
CA ASP A 282 20.02 19.69 36.84
C ASP A 282 21.11 18.74 36.29
N GLY A 283 21.88 19.16 35.28
CA GLY A 283 22.86 18.33 34.59
C GLY A 283 22.42 17.86 33.20
N ILE A 284 23.09 16.83 32.66
CA ILE A 284 22.80 16.30 31.32
C ILE A 284 21.56 15.41 31.39
N LYS A 285 20.51 15.75 30.63
CA LYS A 285 19.30 14.93 30.47
C LYS A 285 19.26 14.31 29.08
N VAL A 286 18.86 13.05 29.01
CA VAL A 286 18.63 12.33 27.75
C VAL A 286 17.18 12.55 27.32
N GLN A 287 16.98 12.99 26.09
CA GLN A 287 15.68 13.17 25.48
C GLN A 287 15.53 12.24 24.27
N ARG A 288 14.35 11.63 24.11
CA ARG A 288 14.00 10.87 22.91
C ARG A 288 13.21 11.78 21.96
N PRO A 289 13.61 11.93 20.68
CA PRO A 289 12.89 12.78 19.75
C PRO A 289 11.54 12.16 19.35
N ALA A 290 10.53 13.01 19.11
CA ALA A 290 9.27 12.60 18.47
C ALA A 290 9.49 12.31 16.99
N SER A 291 9.86 11.08 16.66
CA SER A 291 10.07 10.65 15.28
C SER A 291 9.63 9.20 15.09
N GLY A 292 8.60 8.99 14.28
CA GLY A 292 8.12 7.64 13.94
C GLY A 292 9.20 6.77 13.26
N LEU A 293 10.09 7.39 12.47
CA LEU A 293 11.25 6.70 11.90
C LEU A 293 12.18 6.18 12.98
N VAL A 294 12.51 7.02 13.97
CA VAL A 294 13.40 6.64 15.07
C VAL A 294 12.80 5.48 15.85
N THR A 295 11.52 5.57 16.24
CA THR A 295 10.84 4.50 16.99
C THR A 295 10.83 3.18 16.22
N ALA A 296 10.57 3.21 14.91
CA ALA A 296 10.55 2.01 14.09
C ALA A 296 11.95 1.40 13.93
N VAL A 297 12.93 2.21 13.54
CA VAL A 297 14.30 1.76 13.27
C VAL A 297 15.02 1.31 14.55
N GLU A 298 14.73 1.93 15.69
CA GLU A 298 15.30 1.52 16.98
C GLU A 298 14.93 0.09 17.35
N ALA A 299 13.66 -0.31 17.15
CA ALA A 299 13.23 -1.68 17.41
C ALA A 299 14.03 -2.70 16.57
N VAL A 300 14.36 -2.34 15.34
CA VAL A 300 15.24 -3.14 14.46
C VAL A 300 16.67 -3.14 14.99
N MET A 301 17.23 -1.99 15.36
CA MET A 301 18.60 -1.89 15.86
C MET A 301 18.86 -2.69 17.14
N ARG A 302 17.91 -2.67 18.09
CA ARG A 302 17.97 -3.48 19.30
C ARG A 302 17.95 -4.99 19.00
N ALA A 303 17.32 -5.40 17.90
CA ALA A 303 17.34 -6.80 17.46
C ALA A 303 18.69 -7.18 16.81
N CYS A 304 19.28 -6.27 16.03
CA CYS A 304 20.48 -6.51 15.22
C CYS A 304 21.82 -6.32 15.94
N SER A 305 21.90 -5.51 17.01
CA SER A 305 23.15 -5.13 17.68
C SER A 305 24.22 -4.53 16.75
N GLY A 306 23.82 -3.56 15.92
CA GLY A 306 24.70 -2.87 14.95
C GLY A 306 25.22 -1.49 15.39
N THR A 307 25.73 -0.71 14.43
CA THR A 307 26.06 0.71 14.64
C THR A 307 25.03 1.60 13.95
N TRP A 308 24.48 2.56 14.68
CA TRP A 308 23.61 3.61 14.14
C TRP A 308 24.41 4.90 13.98
N ILE A 309 24.60 5.37 12.76
CA ILE A 309 25.27 6.62 12.41
C ILE A 309 24.21 7.73 12.25
N ALA A 310 24.32 8.80 13.02
CA ALA A 310 23.36 9.92 12.99
C ALA A 310 23.99 11.28 13.34
N HIS A 311 23.31 12.38 13.02
CA HIS A 311 23.75 13.71 13.45
C HIS A 311 23.54 13.86 14.96
N GLY A 312 24.61 14.19 15.70
CA GLY A 312 24.53 14.60 17.11
C GLY A 312 24.15 16.07 17.24
N ALA A 313 22.90 16.35 17.58
CA ALA A 313 22.33 17.71 17.59
C ALA A 313 22.15 18.30 19.00
N GLY A 314 22.36 17.49 20.05
CA GLY A 314 22.21 17.88 21.44
C GLY A 314 23.35 18.76 21.96
N SER A 315 23.02 19.69 22.87
CA SER A 315 23.99 20.62 23.45
C SER A 315 25.05 19.96 24.34
N ALA A 316 24.82 18.72 24.78
CA ALA A 316 25.77 17.91 25.55
C ALA A 316 26.29 16.68 24.77
N ASP A 317 25.97 16.56 23.48
CA ASP A 317 26.29 15.34 22.73
C ASP A 317 27.80 15.11 22.58
N ARG A 318 28.56 16.19 22.40
CA ARG A 318 30.03 16.13 22.29
C ARG A 318 30.70 15.73 23.61
N GLU A 319 30.04 15.93 24.75
CA GLU A 319 30.57 15.59 26.08
C GLU A 319 30.24 14.15 26.49
N THR A 320 29.35 13.49 25.75
CA THR A 320 28.81 12.16 26.10
C THR A 320 29.33 11.05 25.20
N VAL A 321 30.18 11.40 24.23
CA VAL A 321 30.82 10.45 23.31
C VAL A 321 32.21 10.02 23.77
N ASP A 322 32.67 8.87 23.28
CA ASP A 322 34.06 8.46 23.39
C ASP A 322 34.96 9.14 22.32
N LYS A 323 36.22 8.70 22.23
CA LYS A 323 37.22 9.25 21.28
C LYS A 323 36.88 8.99 19.81
N LEU A 324 35.97 8.07 19.53
CA LEU A 324 35.48 7.71 18.21
C LEU A 324 34.06 8.25 17.98
N ASP A 325 33.61 9.24 18.75
CA ASP A 325 32.27 9.79 18.68
C ASP A 325 31.16 8.75 18.91
N HIS A 326 31.44 7.67 19.67
CA HIS A 326 30.48 6.62 19.98
C HIS A 326 29.77 6.83 21.32
N VAL A 327 28.52 6.40 21.39
CA VAL A 327 27.73 6.27 22.63
C VAL A 327 27.05 4.91 22.66
N PRO A 328 27.21 4.12 23.74
CA PRO A 328 26.43 2.89 23.93
C PRO A 328 24.96 3.22 24.25
N VAL A 329 24.02 2.62 23.53
CA VAL A 329 22.58 2.90 23.67
C VAL A 329 21.72 1.63 23.58
N PRO A 330 20.51 1.60 24.14
CA PRO A 330 19.88 2.56 25.06
C PRO A 330 20.68 2.84 26.34
N PRO A 331 20.56 4.02 26.98
CA PRO A 331 21.32 4.36 28.19
C PRO A 331 21.17 3.36 29.34
N ASP A 332 19.96 2.84 29.56
CA ASP A 332 19.66 1.94 30.69
C ASP A 332 20.13 0.50 30.46
N ASN A 333 20.13 0.05 29.20
CA ASN A 333 20.54 -1.30 28.82
C ASN A 333 21.16 -1.29 27.41
N PRO A 334 22.46 -0.99 27.30
CA PRO A 334 23.12 -0.87 26.00
C PRO A 334 23.04 -2.15 25.17
N SER A 335 22.49 -2.03 23.96
CA SER A 335 22.31 -3.17 23.03
C SER A 335 22.87 -2.90 21.63
N TYR A 336 23.18 -1.64 21.30
CA TYR A 336 23.81 -1.22 20.05
C TYR A 336 24.62 0.07 20.27
N THR A 337 25.39 0.48 19.26
CA THR A 337 26.24 1.68 19.32
C THR A 337 25.66 2.80 18.48
N LEU A 338 25.60 4.02 19.02
CA LEU A 338 25.32 5.24 18.28
C LEU A 338 26.64 5.93 17.91
N ARG A 339 26.92 6.11 16.62
CA ARG A 339 28.01 6.93 16.09
C ARG A 339 27.48 8.30 15.71
N ARG A 340 28.01 9.36 16.32
CA ARG A 340 27.62 10.72 15.99
C ARG A 340 28.47 11.32 14.89
N VAL A 341 27.80 12.01 13.98
CA VAL A 341 28.41 12.85 12.95
C VAL A 341 28.11 14.30 13.31
N TRP A 342 29.15 15.12 13.24
CA TRP A 342 29.07 16.52 13.60
C TRP A 342 28.87 17.39 12.36
N LEU A 343 27.89 18.28 12.41
CA LEU A 343 27.67 19.31 11.39
C LEU A 343 28.03 20.68 11.94
N THR A 344 28.53 21.56 11.07
CA THR A 344 28.62 22.99 11.39
C THR A 344 27.25 23.63 11.26
N GLU A 345 27.06 24.82 11.83
CA GLU A 345 25.82 25.58 11.69
C GLU A 345 25.51 25.90 10.22
N GLU A 346 26.54 26.24 9.43
CA GLU A 346 26.41 26.49 7.99
C GLU A 346 25.95 25.25 7.22
N GLU A 347 26.49 24.08 7.57
CA GLU A 347 26.07 22.80 6.98
C GLU A 347 24.63 22.46 7.39
N GLU A 348 24.27 22.62 8.66
CA GLU A 348 22.91 22.38 9.12
C GLU A 348 21.90 23.30 8.43
N GLN A 349 22.23 24.59 8.28
CA GLN A 349 21.40 25.56 7.57
C GLN A 349 21.24 25.20 6.08
N GLY A 350 22.33 24.95 5.36
CA GLY A 350 22.25 24.66 3.93
C GLY A 350 21.65 23.30 3.61
N TYR A 351 22.09 22.24 4.30
CA TYR A 351 21.64 20.87 4.01
C TYR A 351 20.27 20.55 4.62
N TYR A 352 20.08 20.79 5.93
CA TYR A 352 18.89 20.33 6.63
C TYR A 352 17.75 21.32 6.46
N TYR A 353 17.95 22.59 6.81
CA TYR A 353 16.89 23.59 6.68
C TYR A 353 16.63 23.94 5.21
N GLY A 354 17.67 24.26 4.44
CA GLY A 354 17.59 24.61 3.02
C GLY A 354 17.18 23.43 2.13
N PHE A 355 18.16 22.65 1.66
CA PHE A 355 17.90 21.68 0.59
C PHE A 355 16.87 20.60 0.97
N ALA A 356 17.01 20.00 2.15
CA ALA A 356 16.15 18.89 2.56
C ALA A 356 14.73 19.37 2.91
N ASN A 357 14.56 20.44 3.69
CA ASN A 357 13.24 20.84 4.22
C ASN A 357 12.55 22.01 3.50
N GLU A 358 13.26 22.94 2.85
CA GLU A 358 12.67 23.93 1.95
C GLU A 358 12.60 23.45 0.49
N GLY A 359 13.51 22.57 0.07
CA GLY A 359 13.55 22.02 -1.29
C GLY A 359 12.79 20.69 -1.41
N MET A 360 13.38 19.60 -0.91
CA MET A 360 12.89 18.24 -1.14
C MET A 360 11.57 17.93 -0.42
N TRP A 361 11.38 18.38 0.82
CA TRP A 361 10.16 18.11 1.60
C TRP A 361 8.89 18.60 0.88
N PRO A 362 8.73 19.89 0.53
CA PRO A 362 7.55 20.36 -0.20
C PRO A 362 7.43 19.74 -1.59
N LEU A 363 8.56 19.52 -2.30
CA LEU A 363 8.58 18.86 -3.60
C LEU A 363 7.95 17.46 -3.54
N CYS A 364 8.41 16.63 -2.61
CA CYS A 364 8.01 15.23 -2.53
C CYS A 364 6.60 15.04 -1.98
N HIS A 365 6.14 15.97 -1.14
CA HIS A 365 4.76 15.97 -0.64
C HIS A 365 3.77 16.66 -1.60
N ILE A 366 4.24 17.20 -2.73
CA ILE A 366 3.43 18.00 -3.67
C ILE A 366 2.66 19.07 -2.89
N ALA A 367 3.35 19.70 -1.92
CA ALA A 367 2.72 20.63 -1.01
C ALA A 367 2.34 21.92 -1.75
N HIS A 368 1.34 22.64 -1.23
CA HIS A 368 1.01 23.99 -1.71
C HIS A 368 2.04 25.07 -1.28
N VAL A 369 3.22 24.63 -0.85
CA VAL A 369 4.39 25.45 -0.53
C VAL A 369 5.41 25.22 -1.66
N ARG A 370 5.87 26.29 -2.29
CA ARG A 370 6.80 26.18 -3.42
C ARG A 370 8.16 25.68 -2.93
N PRO A 371 8.74 24.61 -3.53
CA PRO A 371 10.08 24.18 -3.19
C PRO A 371 11.12 25.23 -3.58
N VAL A 372 12.11 25.45 -2.71
CA VAL A 372 13.20 26.41 -2.94
C VAL A 372 14.52 25.66 -3.11
N PHE A 373 15.24 26.00 -4.18
CA PHE A 373 16.51 25.37 -4.55
C PHE A 373 17.57 26.44 -4.72
N ARG A 374 18.67 26.32 -3.95
CA ARG A 374 19.82 27.22 -4.00
C ARG A 374 21.09 26.39 -4.19
N SER A 375 22.01 26.85 -5.03
CA SER A 375 23.25 26.10 -5.28
C SER A 375 24.12 25.95 -4.02
N SER A 376 24.11 26.97 -3.15
CA SER A 376 24.77 26.90 -1.83
C SER A 376 24.25 25.76 -0.98
N ASP A 377 22.93 25.56 -0.97
CA ASP A 377 22.26 24.54 -0.17
C ASP A 377 22.56 23.15 -0.73
N TRP A 378 22.59 23.01 -2.05
CA TRP A 378 23.03 21.80 -2.73
C TRP A 378 24.49 21.44 -2.41
N ASP A 379 25.41 22.41 -2.45
CA ASP A 379 26.82 22.17 -2.13
C ASP A 379 26.97 21.66 -0.68
N GLN A 380 26.19 22.18 0.26
CA GLN A 380 26.13 21.65 1.63
C GLN A 380 25.49 20.26 1.67
N TYR A 381 24.44 20.01 0.90
CA TYR A 381 23.79 18.70 0.81
C TYR A 381 24.77 17.60 0.34
N VAL A 382 25.57 17.89 -0.69
CA VAL A 382 26.63 16.99 -1.19
C VAL A 382 27.71 16.78 -0.12
N LYS A 383 28.21 17.85 0.51
CA LYS A 383 29.24 17.75 1.57
C LYS A 383 28.79 16.91 2.75
N VAL A 384 27.55 17.10 3.21
CA VAL A 384 26.98 16.34 4.33
C VAL A 384 26.79 14.87 3.93
N ASN A 385 26.24 14.59 2.74
CA ASN A 385 26.12 13.21 2.24
C ASN A 385 27.49 12.51 2.19
N ARG A 386 28.54 13.21 1.73
CA ARG A 386 29.91 12.68 1.73
C ARG A 386 30.42 12.41 3.14
N ARG A 387 30.23 13.32 4.09
CA ARG A 387 30.66 13.12 5.49
C ARG A 387 30.00 11.90 6.12
N PHE A 388 28.71 11.69 5.87
CA PHE A 388 28.02 10.49 6.34
C PHE A 388 28.49 9.22 5.62
N ALA A 389 28.77 9.27 4.32
CA ALA A 389 29.37 8.16 3.60
C ALA A 389 30.75 7.78 4.17
N ASP A 390 31.59 8.77 4.47
CA ASP A 390 32.91 8.57 5.08
C ASP A 390 32.79 7.93 6.46
N ALA A 391 31.79 8.32 7.26
CA ALA A 391 31.50 7.69 8.54
C ALA A 391 31.07 6.22 8.38
N VAL A 392 30.24 5.89 7.39
CA VAL A 392 29.88 4.50 7.07
C VAL A 392 31.10 3.67 6.71
N ILE A 393 31.98 4.23 5.86
CA ILE A 393 33.19 3.55 5.41
C ILE A 393 34.14 3.32 6.59
N ALA A 394 34.29 4.29 7.48
CA ALA A 394 35.13 4.17 8.68
C ALA A 394 34.60 3.13 9.69
N GLU A 395 33.28 2.98 9.80
CA GLU A 395 32.65 2.00 10.70
C GLU A 395 32.58 0.58 10.10
N ALA A 396 32.74 0.44 8.78
CA ALA A 396 32.70 -0.85 8.11
C ALA A 396 33.91 -1.72 8.49
N LYS A 397 33.64 -2.82 9.19
CA LYS A 397 34.64 -3.81 9.63
C LYS A 397 34.85 -4.96 8.64
N THR A 398 33.95 -5.07 7.65
CA THR A 398 33.92 -6.12 6.63
C THR A 398 33.86 -5.49 5.24
N ASP A 399 34.17 -6.25 4.20
CA ASP A 399 34.09 -5.78 2.81
C ASP A 399 32.66 -5.82 2.24
N ASN A 400 31.72 -6.46 2.95
CA ASN A 400 30.36 -6.75 2.52
C ASN A 400 29.28 -6.38 3.56
N PRO A 401 29.34 -5.22 4.27
CA PRO A 401 28.40 -4.89 5.33
C PRO A 401 26.98 -4.66 4.78
N VAL A 402 25.98 -4.77 5.66
CA VAL A 402 24.60 -4.33 5.37
C VAL A 402 24.45 -2.89 5.83
N VAL A 403 24.20 -1.97 4.90
CA VAL A 403 24.04 -0.54 5.17
C VAL A 403 22.60 -0.14 4.90
N LEU A 404 21.86 0.24 5.94
CA LEU A 404 20.48 0.72 5.84
C LEU A 404 20.48 2.26 5.84
N VAL A 405 20.31 2.85 4.67
CA VAL A 405 20.26 4.31 4.48
C VAL A 405 18.82 4.79 4.64
N GLN A 406 18.59 5.71 5.58
CA GLN A 406 17.25 6.17 5.91
C GLN A 406 16.99 7.58 5.37
N ASP A 407 16.01 7.61 4.47
CA ASP A 407 15.24 8.77 4.08
C ASP A 407 15.93 9.81 3.16
N TYR A 408 15.12 10.77 2.74
CA TYR A 408 15.40 11.80 1.73
C TYR A 408 16.59 12.72 2.03
N HIS A 409 17.11 12.68 3.25
CA HIS A 409 18.30 13.42 3.64
C HIS A 409 19.57 12.88 2.97
N PHE A 410 19.60 11.59 2.61
CA PHE A 410 20.81 10.91 2.16
C PHE A 410 20.66 10.29 0.77
N ALA A 411 20.14 11.04 -0.18
CA ALA A 411 19.89 10.51 -1.51
C ALA A 411 21.18 10.21 -2.30
N LEU A 412 22.30 10.88 -2.00
CA LEU A 412 23.58 10.69 -2.70
C LEU A 412 24.49 9.66 -2.04
N LEU A 413 24.28 9.43 -0.74
CA LEU A 413 25.08 8.53 0.08
C LEU A 413 25.20 7.10 -0.50
N PRO A 414 24.15 6.46 -1.06
CA PRO A 414 24.26 5.08 -1.53
C PRO A 414 25.32 4.91 -2.64
N ARG A 415 25.34 5.80 -3.64
CA ARG A 415 26.39 5.82 -4.68
C ARG A 415 27.78 6.03 -4.09
N MET A 416 27.94 6.99 -3.18
CA MET A 416 29.23 7.27 -2.54
C MET A 416 29.77 6.08 -1.74
N VAL A 417 28.89 5.36 -1.03
CA VAL A 417 29.27 4.14 -0.31
C VAL A 417 29.56 2.98 -1.26
N ARG A 418 28.78 2.81 -2.33
CA ARG A 418 28.98 1.77 -3.35
C ARG A 418 30.37 1.85 -4.00
N GLU A 419 30.81 3.06 -4.34
CA GLU A 419 32.12 3.30 -4.94
C GLU A 419 33.27 2.86 -4.02
N ALA A 420 33.15 3.11 -2.72
CA ALA A 420 34.17 2.74 -1.73
C ALA A 420 34.06 1.28 -1.27
N LEU A 421 32.84 0.75 -1.18
CA LEU A 421 32.51 -0.60 -0.73
C LEU A 421 31.64 -1.34 -1.77
N PRO A 422 32.22 -1.81 -2.89
CA PRO A 422 31.45 -2.37 -4.00
C PRO A 422 30.60 -3.60 -3.64
N LYS A 423 31.00 -4.37 -2.63
CA LYS A 423 30.27 -5.58 -2.17
C LYS A 423 29.29 -5.30 -1.01
N ALA A 424 29.17 -4.06 -0.55
CA ALA A 424 28.21 -3.70 0.49
C ALA A 424 26.78 -3.97 0.01
N THR A 425 25.91 -4.38 0.92
CA THR A 425 24.48 -4.50 0.65
C THR A 425 23.80 -3.23 1.14
N ILE A 426 23.52 -2.33 0.21
CA ILE A 426 23.00 -1.00 0.53
C ILE A 426 21.50 -1.01 0.33
N ILE A 427 20.75 -0.87 1.42
CA ILE A 427 19.30 -0.81 1.42
C ILE A 427 18.90 0.62 1.76
N THR A 428 18.40 1.35 0.78
CA THR A 428 17.89 2.70 0.99
C THR A 428 16.38 2.62 1.17
N PHE A 429 15.86 3.25 2.21
CA PHE A 429 14.42 3.33 2.42
C PHE A 429 13.95 4.78 2.42
N TRP A 430 13.00 5.09 1.52
CA TRP A 430 12.42 6.41 1.35
C TRP A 430 11.11 6.54 2.14
N HIS A 431 11.11 7.32 3.23
CA HIS A 431 10.00 7.36 4.20
C HIS A 431 8.94 8.40 3.86
N ILE A 432 9.29 9.41 3.07
CA ILE A 432 8.32 10.40 2.60
C ILE A 432 7.66 9.88 1.30
N PRO A 433 6.63 10.55 0.79
CA PRO A 433 6.09 10.21 -0.52
C PRO A 433 7.11 10.38 -1.64
N TRP A 434 6.91 9.66 -2.74
CA TRP A 434 7.62 9.94 -4.00
C TRP A 434 6.65 10.57 -5.00
N PRO A 435 6.94 11.78 -5.50
CA PRO A 435 6.04 12.51 -6.39
C PRO A 435 6.07 11.91 -7.80
N ASN A 436 5.12 12.28 -8.66
CA ASN A 436 5.18 11.88 -10.07
C ASN A 436 6.41 12.49 -10.78
N SER A 437 6.77 11.93 -11.94
CA SER A 437 7.97 12.33 -12.67
C SER A 437 8.00 13.83 -13.01
N GLU A 438 6.86 14.42 -13.38
CA GLU A 438 6.78 15.83 -13.77
C GLU A 438 7.05 16.77 -12.60
N SER A 439 6.46 16.46 -11.45
CA SER A 439 6.68 17.22 -10.22
C SER A 439 8.13 17.10 -9.79
N PHE A 440 8.70 15.89 -9.78
CA PHE A 440 10.11 15.67 -9.43
C PHE A 440 11.08 16.44 -10.35
N GLY A 441 10.70 16.62 -11.62
CA GLY A 441 11.42 17.40 -12.61
C GLY A 441 11.71 18.86 -12.25
N ILE A 442 11.02 19.42 -11.25
CA ILE A 442 11.28 20.76 -10.72
C ILE A 442 12.66 20.85 -10.06
N CYS A 443 13.20 19.74 -9.53
CA CYS A 443 14.52 19.74 -8.90
C CYS A 443 15.64 19.92 -9.95
N PRO A 444 16.53 20.92 -9.79
CA PRO A 444 17.65 21.12 -10.71
C PRO A 444 18.62 19.93 -10.76
N TRP A 445 18.87 19.31 -9.60
CA TRP A 445 19.83 18.20 -9.42
C TRP A 445 19.16 16.82 -9.39
N ARG A 446 18.05 16.68 -10.13
CA ARG A 446 17.26 15.44 -10.17
C ARG A 446 18.08 14.24 -10.64
N GLU A 447 19.00 14.43 -11.60
CA GLU A 447 19.78 13.33 -12.19
C GLU A 447 20.81 12.81 -11.18
N GLU A 448 21.48 13.71 -10.45
CA GLU A 448 22.42 13.37 -9.39
C GLU A 448 21.74 12.67 -8.22
N ILE A 449 20.52 13.10 -7.84
CA ILE A 449 19.72 12.45 -6.81
C ILE A 449 19.34 11.02 -7.25
N LEU A 450 18.89 10.84 -8.49
CA LEU A 450 18.50 9.53 -9.00
C LEU A 450 19.72 8.60 -9.11
N ASP A 451 20.85 9.07 -9.64
CA ASP A 451 22.10 8.29 -9.66
C ASP A 451 22.55 7.90 -8.23
N GLY A 452 22.48 8.86 -7.31
CA GLY A 452 22.74 8.64 -5.89
C GLY A 452 21.95 7.47 -5.32
N LEU A 453 20.63 7.46 -5.55
CA LEU A 453 19.71 6.42 -5.08
C LEU A 453 19.96 5.08 -5.78
N LEU A 454 20.33 5.08 -7.07
CA LEU A 454 20.67 3.88 -7.85
C LEU A 454 22.02 3.25 -7.45
N GLY A 455 22.77 3.83 -6.50
CA GLY A 455 23.86 3.11 -5.83
C GLY A 455 23.38 2.02 -4.86
N SER A 456 22.07 1.99 -4.57
CA SER A 456 21.46 1.01 -3.67
C SER A 456 21.36 -0.38 -4.30
N THR A 457 21.54 -1.43 -3.49
CA THR A 457 21.14 -2.80 -3.85
C THR A 457 19.62 -2.93 -3.84
N ILE A 458 18.97 -2.39 -2.81
CA ILE A 458 17.51 -2.33 -2.67
C ILE A 458 17.11 -0.88 -2.39
N LEU A 459 16.11 -0.38 -3.11
CA LEU A 459 15.42 0.86 -2.81
C LEU A 459 13.97 0.57 -2.41
N GLY A 460 13.62 0.88 -1.17
CA GLY A 460 12.32 0.62 -0.58
C GLY A 460 11.44 1.87 -0.50
N PHE A 461 10.15 1.71 -0.80
CA PHE A 461 9.11 2.72 -0.61
C PHE A 461 7.98 2.19 0.27
N HIS A 462 7.13 3.08 0.79
CA HIS A 462 5.97 2.66 1.57
C HIS A 462 4.84 2.02 0.77
N THR A 463 4.61 2.46 -0.47
CA THR A 463 3.43 2.08 -1.26
C THR A 463 3.82 1.67 -2.68
N PRO A 464 3.03 0.79 -3.32
CA PRO A 464 3.20 0.47 -4.73
C PRO A 464 3.11 1.70 -5.64
N PHE A 465 2.34 2.72 -5.24
CA PHE A 465 2.21 3.97 -5.99
C PHE A 465 3.53 4.76 -6.00
N HIS A 466 4.17 4.93 -4.84
CA HIS A 466 5.47 5.60 -4.77
C HIS A 466 6.56 4.82 -5.52
N ARG A 467 6.56 3.48 -5.42
CA ARG A 467 7.45 2.61 -6.20
C ARG A 467 7.28 2.84 -7.70
N LYS A 468 6.04 2.81 -8.18
CA LYS A 468 5.73 3.03 -9.60
C LYS A 468 6.19 4.43 -10.05
N ASN A 469 5.86 5.48 -9.30
CA ASN A 469 6.29 6.84 -9.64
C ASN A 469 7.81 6.95 -9.72
N PHE A 470 8.55 6.28 -8.83
CA PHE A 470 10.01 6.26 -8.88
C PHE A 470 10.54 5.62 -10.17
N LEU A 471 10.00 4.45 -10.57
CA LEU A 471 10.37 3.80 -11.83
C LEU A 471 10.13 4.73 -13.03
N GLU A 472 8.97 5.40 -13.07
CA GLU A 472 8.63 6.36 -14.13
C GLU A 472 9.54 7.60 -14.11
N THR A 473 9.92 8.09 -12.92
CA THR A 473 10.88 9.20 -12.79
C THR A 473 12.26 8.80 -13.32
N VAL A 474 12.74 7.60 -13.00
CA VAL A 474 14.03 7.12 -13.49
C VAL A 474 14.01 6.94 -15.01
N ASP A 475 12.98 6.29 -15.55
CA ASP A 475 12.80 6.08 -17.00
C ASP A 475 12.81 7.41 -17.79
N ARG A 476 12.23 8.46 -17.19
CA ARG A 476 12.11 9.78 -17.82
C ARG A 476 13.41 10.57 -17.86
N TYR A 477 14.26 10.45 -16.85
CA TYR A 477 15.42 11.34 -16.67
C TYR A 477 16.78 10.68 -16.84
N LEU A 478 16.85 9.34 -16.75
CA LEU A 478 18.10 8.61 -16.89
C LEU A 478 17.98 7.53 -17.98
N GLU A 479 19.03 7.37 -18.78
CA GLU A 479 19.15 6.27 -19.73
C GLU A 479 19.41 4.96 -18.98
N THR A 480 18.33 4.26 -18.63
CA THR A 480 18.37 3.05 -17.81
C THR A 480 17.65 1.90 -18.49
N ARG A 481 17.96 0.66 -18.08
CA ARG A 481 17.18 -0.52 -18.47
C ARG A 481 16.33 -0.95 -17.29
N ILE A 482 15.03 -0.73 -17.39
CA ILE A 482 14.06 -1.15 -16.38
C ILE A 482 13.43 -2.48 -16.79
N GLU A 483 13.34 -3.42 -15.87
CA GLU A 483 12.57 -4.66 -16.02
C GLU A 483 11.36 -4.60 -15.07
N PRO A 484 10.17 -4.21 -15.57
CA PRO A 484 9.01 -3.95 -14.73
C PRO A 484 8.52 -5.17 -13.96
N GLU A 485 8.56 -6.38 -14.54
CA GLU A 485 8.10 -7.59 -13.84
C GLU A 485 8.97 -7.94 -12.64
N ALA A 486 10.28 -7.73 -12.75
CA ALA A 486 11.24 -7.96 -11.66
C ALA A 486 11.39 -6.74 -10.74
N SER A 487 10.80 -5.59 -11.10
CA SER A 487 11.01 -4.30 -10.43
C SER A 487 12.50 -3.95 -10.24
N THR A 488 13.32 -4.25 -11.25
CA THR A 488 14.76 -3.97 -11.23
C THR A 488 15.15 -2.90 -12.23
N ILE A 489 16.09 -2.05 -11.85
CA ILE A 489 16.71 -1.03 -12.70
C ILE A 489 18.17 -1.39 -12.88
N SER A 490 18.62 -1.49 -14.13
CA SER A 490 20.04 -1.60 -14.47
C SER A 490 20.58 -0.26 -14.94
N TYR A 491 21.61 0.24 -14.26
CA TYR A 491 22.25 1.53 -14.54
C TYR A 491 23.75 1.45 -14.25
N GLY A 492 24.59 1.91 -15.19
CA GLY A 492 26.05 1.87 -15.02
C GLY A 492 26.64 0.45 -14.87
N GLY A 493 25.92 -0.60 -15.27
CA GLY A 493 26.32 -2.00 -15.07
C GLY A 493 25.97 -2.57 -13.68
N GLU A 494 25.36 -1.76 -12.82
CA GLU A 494 24.82 -2.17 -11.53
C GLU A 494 23.31 -2.35 -11.60
N MET A 495 22.77 -3.16 -10.69
CA MET A 495 21.35 -3.46 -10.63
C MET A 495 20.80 -3.10 -9.26
N THR A 496 19.72 -2.32 -9.27
CA THR A 496 18.96 -1.91 -8.08
C THR A 496 17.59 -2.56 -8.14
N GLN A 497 17.22 -3.29 -7.10
CA GLN A 497 15.84 -3.77 -6.93
C GLN A 497 15.01 -2.69 -6.22
N VAL A 498 13.85 -2.37 -6.76
CA VAL A 498 12.95 -1.35 -6.21
C VAL A 498 11.68 -2.03 -5.72
N GLU A 499 11.34 -1.88 -4.44
CA GLU A 499 10.21 -2.59 -3.84
C GLU A 499 9.40 -1.72 -2.88
N ASP A 500 8.21 -2.18 -2.53
CA ASP A 500 7.39 -1.57 -1.49
C ASP A 500 7.39 -2.38 -0.18
N TYR A 501 7.76 -1.72 0.91
CA TYR A 501 7.70 -2.24 2.26
C TYR A 501 6.96 -1.23 3.15
N PRO A 502 5.66 -1.44 3.42
CA PRO A 502 4.91 -0.54 4.30
C PRO A 502 5.49 -0.63 5.72
N ILE A 503 6.05 0.48 6.20
CA ILE A 503 6.58 0.55 7.56
C ILE A 503 5.44 0.48 8.56
N SER A 504 5.75 0.00 9.75
CA SER A 504 4.78 -0.13 10.83
C SER A 504 5.46 0.12 12.18
N ILE A 505 4.69 0.00 13.25
CA ILE A 505 5.18 0.14 14.61
C ILE A 505 5.63 -1.22 15.16
N ALA A 506 6.46 -1.20 16.20
CA ALA A 506 6.58 -2.38 17.06
C ALA A 506 5.22 -2.59 17.75
N TRP A 507 4.72 -3.82 17.72
CA TRP A 507 3.53 -4.12 18.50
C TRP A 507 3.89 -3.96 19.98
N PRO A 508 3.14 -3.15 20.75
CA PRO A 508 3.50 -2.90 22.14
C PRO A 508 3.38 -4.20 22.95
N ASP A 509 4.37 -4.42 23.82
CA ASP A 509 4.26 -5.44 24.87
C ASP A 509 3.20 -5.00 25.88
N GLU A 510 2.58 -5.95 26.59
CA GLU A 510 1.66 -5.64 27.69
C GLU A 510 2.42 -4.93 28.80
N ASP A 511 2.13 -3.65 29.03
CA ASP A 511 2.67 -2.89 30.16
C ASP A 511 1.69 -2.97 31.34
N PRO A 512 2.02 -3.74 32.40
CA PRO A 512 1.15 -3.89 33.56
C PRO A 512 1.00 -2.59 34.37
N ASN A 513 1.87 -1.59 34.17
CA ASN A 513 1.79 -0.30 34.87
C ASN A 513 0.89 0.71 34.14
N LEU A 514 0.52 0.43 32.90
CA LEU A 514 -0.30 1.33 32.11
C LEU A 514 -1.77 1.20 32.54
N PRO A 515 -2.45 2.29 32.97
CA PRO A 515 -3.82 2.22 33.43
C PRO A 515 -4.76 1.67 32.35
N ASP A 516 -5.81 0.97 32.77
CA ASP A 516 -6.83 0.49 31.83
C ASP A 516 -7.51 1.65 31.08
N VAL A 517 -8.20 1.32 29.98
CA VAL A 517 -8.80 2.32 29.11
C VAL A 517 -9.83 3.18 29.85
N ALA A 518 -10.60 2.60 30.77
CA ALA A 518 -11.61 3.31 31.55
C ALA A 518 -10.98 4.33 32.52
N THR A 519 -9.86 3.97 33.14
CA THR A 519 -9.09 4.83 34.04
C THR A 519 -8.48 5.98 33.26
N CYS A 520 -7.82 5.72 32.12
CA CYS A 520 -7.30 6.78 31.25
C CYS A 520 -8.41 7.75 30.80
N ARG A 521 -9.59 7.23 30.43
CA ARG A 521 -10.76 8.05 30.06
C ARG A 521 -11.21 8.97 31.19
N ALA A 522 -11.27 8.47 32.43
CA ALA A 522 -11.65 9.25 33.60
C ALA A 522 -10.60 10.30 33.96
N GLU A 523 -9.32 9.90 34.04
CA GLU A 523 -8.20 10.79 34.37
C GLU A 523 -8.09 11.97 33.40
N ILE A 524 -8.15 11.71 32.09
CA ILE A 524 -8.05 12.76 31.08
C ILE A 524 -9.25 13.70 31.15
N ARG A 525 -10.48 13.20 31.32
CA ARG A 525 -11.67 14.06 31.46
C ARG A 525 -11.59 14.94 32.72
N THR A 526 -11.16 14.38 33.85
CA THR A 526 -10.92 15.14 35.08
C THR A 526 -9.83 16.20 34.89
N ALA A 527 -8.72 15.86 34.24
CA ALA A 527 -7.64 16.80 33.96
C ALA A 527 -8.06 17.93 33.02
N LEU A 528 -9.01 17.67 32.12
CA LEU A 528 -9.60 18.66 31.23
C LEU A 528 -10.77 19.44 31.86
N GLY A 529 -11.21 19.07 33.06
CA GLY A 529 -12.35 19.70 33.73
C GLY A 529 -13.70 19.47 33.04
N VAL A 530 -13.83 18.38 32.27
CA VAL A 530 -15.06 18.06 31.51
C VAL A 530 -15.85 16.92 32.15
N PRO A 531 -17.18 16.83 31.91
CA PRO A 531 -18.02 15.74 32.41
C PRO A 531 -17.57 14.34 31.97
N ALA A 532 -18.01 13.31 32.70
CA ALA A 532 -17.65 11.92 32.42
C ALA A 532 -18.19 11.41 31.07
N ASP A 533 -19.33 11.93 30.62
CA ASP A 533 -19.98 11.63 29.34
C ASP A 533 -19.49 12.51 28.19
N HIS A 534 -18.57 13.45 28.45
CA HIS A 534 -17.99 14.32 27.44
C HIS A 534 -17.17 13.51 26.43
N LEU A 535 -17.35 13.81 25.15
CA LEU A 535 -16.69 13.12 24.05
C LEU A 535 -15.38 13.82 23.66
N LEU A 536 -14.38 13.03 23.31
CA LEU A 536 -13.04 13.48 22.96
C LEU A 536 -12.65 13.01 21.56
N GLY A 537 -12.30 13.95 20.70
CA GLY A 537 -11.55 13.71 19.48
C GLY A 537 -10.07 13.97 19.70
N ILE A 538 -9.18 13.28 18.98
CA ILE A 538 -7.74 13.51 19.05
C ILE A 538 -7.10 13.61 17.67
N GLY A 539 -6.17 14.56 17.53
CA GLY A 539 -5.19 14.62 16.46
C GLY A 539 -3.79 14.71 17.06
N VAL A 540 -2.85 13.92 16.55
CA VAL A 540 -1.45 13.94 17.00
C VAL A 540 -0.57 14.10 15.78
N ASP A 541 0.15 15.22 15.70
CA ASP A 541 1.00 15.52 14.55
C ASP A 541 2.20 16.37 14.97
N ARG A 542 3.20 16.43 14.09
CA ARG A 542 4.12 17.57 14.09
C ARG A 542 3.38 18.77 13.53
N LEU A 543 3.71 19.97 14.01
CA LEU A 543 3.18 21.20 13.46
C LEU A 543 3.78 21.47 12.07
N ASP A 544 3.21 20.82 11.06
CA ASP A 544 3.74 20.69 9.70
C ASP A 544 2.57 20.84 8.72
N TYR A 545 2.75 21.66 7.69
CA TYR A 545 1.69 22.01 6.74
C TYR A 545 1.17 20.81 5.92
N THR A 546 1.91 19.70 5.90
CA THR A 546 1.48 18.45 5.24
C THR A 546 0.43 17.68 6.03
N LYS A 547 0.23 17.98 7.32
CA LYS A 547 -0.59 17.18 8.24
C LYS A 547 -2.07 17.51 8.23
N GLY A 548 -2.48 18.52 7.45
CA GLY A 548 -3.88 18.85 7.26
C GLY A 548 -4.59 19.30 8.55
N ILE A 549 -3.86 19.97 9.45
CA ILE A 549 -4.37 20.42 10.76
C ILE A 549 -5.44 21.51 10.56
N VAL A 550 -5.24 22.39 9.57
CA VAL A 550 -6.20 23.44 9.22
C VAL A 550 -7.52 22.84 8.75
N GLU A 551 -7.45 21.88 7.83
CA GLU A 551 -8.59 21.17 7.27
C GLU A 551 -9.33 20.38 8.34
N ARG A 552 -8.58 19.81 9.30
CA ARG A 552 -9.15 19.14 10.47
C ARG A 552 -9.97 20.08 11.34
N PHE A 553 -9.44 21.26 11.64
CA PHE A 553 -10.14 22.25 12.46
C PHE A 553 -11.35 22.82 11.74
N GLN A 554 -11.28 22.97 10.42
CA GLN A 554 -12.45 23.30 9.59
C GLN A 554 -13.51 22.19 9.65
N ALA A 555 -13.11 20.91 9.62
CA ALA A 555 -14.05 19.80 9.77
C ALA A 555 -14.69 19.75 11.17
N VAL A 556 -13.92 20.05 12.23
CA VAL A 556 -14.45 20.18 13.59
C VAL A 556 -15.44 21.34 13.68
N GLU A 557 -15.09 22.53 13.18
CA GLU A 557 -15.98 23.68 13.12
C GLU A 557 -17.27 23.34 12.36
N ARG A 558 -17.14 22.70 11.20
CA ARG A 558 -18.29 22.31 10.39
C ARG A 558 -19.19 21.27 11.07
N MET A 559 -18.60 20.30 11.77
CA MET A 559 -19.36 19.33 12.56
C MET A 559 -20.19 20.01 13.66
N LEU A 560 -19.63 21.00 14.35
CA LEU A 560 -20.34 21.77 15.38
C LEU A 560 -21.47 22.64 14.79
N GLU A 561 -21.32 23.13 13.55
CA GLU A 561 -22.39 23.84 12.83
C GLU A 561 -23.56 22.92 12.45
N LEU A 562 -23.25 21.73 11.92
CA LEU A 562 -24.24 20.75 11.48
C LEU A 562 -24.93 20.05 12.65
N HIS A 563 -24.22 19.87 13.76
CA HIS A 563 -24.71 19.20 14.96
C HIS A 563 -24.55 20.08 16.21
N PRO A 564 -25.41 21.11 16.39
CA PRO A 564 -25.32 22.02 17.53
C PRO A 564 -25.39 21.34 18.90
N GLY A 565 -25.98 20.15 19.00
CA GLY A 565 -26.02 19.35 20.23
C GLY A 565 -24.64 18.89 20.72
N MET A 566 -23.62 18.87 19.86
CA MET A 566 -22.24 18.56 20.24
C MET A 566 -21.53 19.72 20.93
N VAL A 567 -22.04 20.95 20.79
CA VAL A 567 -21.48 22.12 21.49
C VAL A 567 -21.67 21.92 23.01
N GLY A 568 -20.57 21.99 23.76
CA GLY A 568 -20.55 21.76 25.20
C GLY A 568 -20.40 20.29 25.62
N HIS A 569 -20.51 19.34 24.68
CA HIS A 569 -20.44 17.90 24.93
C HIS A 569 -19.26 17.21 24.22
N PHE A 570 -18.50 17.96 23.41
CA PHE A 570 -17.37 17.44 22.63
C PHE A 570 -16.18 18.40 22.65
N THR A 571 -14.97 17.86 22.83
CA THR A 571 -13.71 18.61 22.69
C THR A 571 -12.74 17.86 21.78
N PHE A 572 -12.14 18.56 20.83
CA PHE A 572 -11.07 18.06 19.99
C PHE A 572 -9.70 18.44 20.58
N VAL A 573 -8.90 17.44 20.98
CA VAL A 573 -7.55 17.62 21.50
C VAL A 573 -6.54 17.49 20.35
N GLN A 574 -5.85 18.56 20.02
CA GLN A 574 -4.74 18.54 19.08
C GLN A 574 -3.41 18.58 19.84
N ILE A 575 -2.66 17.50 19.79
CA ILE A 575 -1.26 17.48 20.22
C ILE A 575 -0.41 17.80 18.99
N ALA A 576 0.34 18.90 19.06
CA ALA A 576 1.14 19.41 17.95
C ALA A 576 2.57 19.67 18.41
N ALA A 577 3.49 18.75 18.15
CA ALA A 577 4.89 18.95 18.50
C ALA A 577 5.50 20.04 17.59
N PRO A 578 6.14 21.10 18.16
CA PRO A 578 6.83 22.11 17.36
C PRO A 578 7.90 21.47 16.46
N SER A 579 8.00 21.93 15.22
CA SER A 579 8.94 21.37 14.23
C SER A 579 9.47 22.48 13.34
N ARG A 580 10.79 22.52 13.13
CA ARG A 580 11.45 23.40 12.14
C ARG A 580 11.06 24.88 12.29
N ALA A 581 10.96 25.36 13.53
CA ALA A 581 10.46 26.68 13.86
C ALA A 581 11.31 27.85 13.31
N SER A 582 12.52 27.57 12.83
CA SER A 582 13.37 28.56 12.15
C SER A 582 12.91 28.92 10.75
N LEU A 583 12.03 28.12 10.11
CA LEU A 583 11.57 28.36 8.75
C LEU A 583 10.30 29.23 8.72
N ASP A 584 10.31 30.27 7.88
CA ASP A 584 9.20 31.24 7.76
C ASP A 584 7.85 30.57 7.47
N GLU A 585 7.81 29.57 6.59
CA GLU A 585 6.58 28.84 6.24
C GLU A 585 5.99 28.08 7.44
N TYR A 586 6.83 27.56 8.33
CA TYR A 586 6.39 26.87 9.55
C TYR A 586 5.89 27.87 10.60
N GLN A 587 6.54 29.03 10.73
CA GLN A 587 6.07 30.11 11.61
C GLN A 587 4.72 30.66 11.15
N ASN A 588 4.57 30.91 9.85
CA ASN A 588 3.31 31.36 9.24
C ASN A 588 2.19 30.33 9.42
N PHE A 589 2.52 29.04 9.28
CA PHE A 589 1.59 27.95 9.54
C PHE A 589 1.16 27.89 11.01
N ASP A 590 2.08 27.99 11.97
CA ASP A 590 1.75 28.02 13.41
C ASP A 590 0.81 29.18 13.75
N ALA A 591 1.16 30.40 13.31
CA ALA A 591 0.34 31.59 13.55
C ALA A 591 -1.09 31.43 13.01
N ARG A 592 -1.23 30.83 11.81
CA ARG A 592 -2.53 30.54 11.20
C ARG A 592 -3.32 29.49 11.98
N VAL A 593 -2.67 28.42 12.43
CA VAL A 593 -3.29 27.35 13.25
C VAL A 593 -3.81 27.95 14.57
N ARG A 594 -2.98 28.70 15.30
CA ARG A 594 -3.38 29.34 16.57
C ARG A 594 -4.54 30.31 16.39
N LYS A 595 -4.47 31.18 15.39
CA LYS A 595 -5.55 32.14 15.06
C LYS A 595 -6.87 31.43 14.73
N MET A 596 -6.81 30.27 14.05
CA MET A 596 -7.99 29.47 13.76
C MET A 596 -8.60 28.86 15.02
N VAL A 597 -7.77 28.31 15.91
CA VAL A 597 -8.22 27.78 17.21
C VAL A 597 -8.90 28.88 18.03
N GLU A 598 -8.29 30.06 18.16
CA GLU A 598 -8.88 31.20 18.87
C GLU A 598 -10.23 31.63 18.27
N ARG A 599 -10.34 31.66 16.93
CA ARG A 599 -11.59 31.98 16.24
C ARG A 599 -12.69 30.96 16.58
N ILE A 600 -12.40 29.67 16.44
CA ILE A 600 -13.38 28.59 16.65
C ILE A 600 -13.77 28.53 18.14
N ASN A 601 -12.79 28.60 19.05
CA ASN A 601 -13.05 28.57 20.48
C ASN A 601 -13.88 29.77 20.94
N ARG A 602 -13.65 30.97 20.40
CA ARG A 602 -14.50 32.13 20.70
C ARG A 602 -15.93 31.98 20.19
N ARG A 603 -16.13 31.26 19.07
CA ARG A 603 -17.44 31.09 18.44
C ARG A 603 -18.29 30.03 19.14
N PHE A 604 -17.70 28.91 19.56
CA PHE A 604 -18.44 27.77 20.12
C PHE A 604 -18.10 27.46 21.58
N GLY A 605 -17.06 28.04 22.16
CA GLY A 605 -16.70 27.88 23.56
C GLY A 605 -17.61 28.68 24.49
N SER A 606 -17.67 28.27 25.76
CA SER A 606 -18.46 28.95 26.80
C SER A 606 -17.90 28.65 28.18
N GLY A 607 -17.66 29.68 29.00
CA GLY A 607 -17.01 29.52 30.30
C GLY A 607 -15.65 28.82 30.18
N ASP A 608 -15.48 27.72 30.91
CA ASP A 608 -14.26 26.89 30.89
C ASP A 608 -14.24 25.88 29.72
N TYR A 609 -15.35 25.70 28.99
CA TYR A 609 -15.43 24.79 27.87
C TYR A 609 -14.84 25.40 26.58
N VAL A 610 -13.93 24.67 25.95
CA VAL A 610 -13.39 24.95 24.62
C VAL A 610 -13.60 23.75 23.67
N PRO A 611 -14.04 24.00 22.41
CA PRO A 611 -14.21 22.94 21.42
C PRO A 611 -12.89 22.39 20.88
N ILE A 612 -11.81 23.20 20.85
CA ILE A 612 -10.49 22.77 20.41
C ILE A 612 -9.44 23.10 21.48
N LEU A 613 -8.74 22.07 21.96
CA LEU A 613 -7.61 22.19 22.86
C LEU A 613 -6.32 21.95 22.08
N LEU A 614 -5.56 23.02 21.80
CA LEU A 614 -4.25 22.92 21.14
C LEU A 614 -3.13 22.80 22.17
N LYS A 615 -2.47 21.64 22.20
CA LYS A 615 -1.27 21.35 22.99
C LYS A 615 -0.03 21.41 22.11
N ALA A 616 0.54 22.59 21.99
CA ALA A 616 1.73 22.86 21.15
C ALA A 616 3.05 22.47 21.85
N GLU A 617 3.14 21.23 22.34
CA GLU A 617 4.26 20.74 23.15
C GLU A 617 4.58 19.27 22.82
N HIS A 618 5.81 18.86 23.11
CA HIS A 618 6.22 17.46 22.95
C HIS A 618 5.61 16.60 24.05
N HIS A 619 4.93 15.52 23.67
CA HIS A 619 4.45 14.50 24.60
C HIS A 619 5.24 13.22 24.41
N GLY A 620 5.68 12.62 25.52
CA GLY A 620 6.27 11.29 25.53
C GLY A 620 5.24 10.21 25.17
N GLN A 621 5.72 8.99 24.87
CA GLN A 621 4.87 7.88 24.44
C GLN A 621 3.79 7.53 25.47
N ASP A 622 4.12 7.49 26.76
CA ASP A 622 3.16 7.13 27.82
C ASP A 622 1.99 8.11 27.89
N ALA A 623 2.28 9.41 27.76
CA ALA A 623 1.25 10.44 27.75
C ALA A 623 0.36 10.31 26.49
N LEU A 624 0.96 10.09 25.32
CA LEU A 624 0.21 9.88 24.07
C LEU A 624 -0.71 8.66 24.16
N GLN A 625 -0.24 7.54 24.72
CA GLN A 625 -1.06 6.34 24.89
C GLN A 625 -2.28 6.60 25.78
N ARG A 626 -2.13 7.37 26.86
CA ARG A 626 -3.27 7.77 27.71
C ARG A 626 -4.30 8.59 26.93
N TYR A 627 -3.87 9.55 26.12
CA TYR A 627 -4.78 10.33 25.27
C TYR A 627 -5.46 9.45 24.20
N PHE A 628 -4.74 8.54 23.53
CA PHE A 628 -5.34 7.61 22.58
C PHE A 628 -6.41 6.73 23.21
N ARG A 629 -6.16 6.19 24.41
CA ARG A 629 -7.12 5.40 25.18
C ARG A 629 -8.33 6.23 25.64
N ALA A 630 -8.11 7.51 25.93
CA ALA A 630 -9.15 8.40 26.41
C ALA A 630 -10.14 8.90 25.34
N SER A 631 -9.73 8.91 24.06
CA SER A 631 -10.49 9.51 22.95
C SER A 631 -11.40 8.54 22.21
N GLU A 632 -12.59 9.01 21.82
CA GLU A 632 -13.54 8.25 21.00
C GLU A 632 -13.13 8.21 19.53
N VAL A 633 -12.58 9.31 19.00
CA VAL A 633 -12.19 9.42 17.59
C VAL A 633 -10.75 9.91 17.46
N CYS A 634 -9.92 9.20 16.69
CA CYS A 634 -8.62 9.69 16.23
C CYS A 634 -8.75 10.17 14.78
N MET A 635 -8.36 11.42 14.51
CA MET A 635 -8.39 12.01 13.19
C MET A 635 -6.97 12.20 12.64
N VAL A 636 -6.68 11.48 11.56
CA VAL A 636 -5.43 11.59 10.80
C VAL A 636 -5.77 12.14 9.41
N THR A 637 -5.61 13.45 9.24
CA THR A 637 -6.11 14.20 8.06
C THR A 637 -5.00 14.68 7.13
N SER A 638 -3.85 14.00 7.11
CA SER A 638 -2.69 14.46 6.33
C SER A 638 -3.03 14.65 4.84
N LEU A 639 -2.60 15.78 4.28
CA LEU A 639 -2.81 16.14 2.87
C LEU A 639 -1.95 15.27 1.95
N HIS A 640 -0.76 14.91 2.43
CA HIS A 640 0.10 13.92 1.82
C HIS A 640 0.99 13.32 2.91
N ASP A 641 1.07 11.99 3.03
CA ASP A 641 1.93 11.34 4.02
C ASP A 641 2.46 10.02 3.48
N GLY A 642 3.74 9.72 3.75
CA GLY A 642 4.38 8.49 3.30
C GLY A 642 3.69 7.25 3.87
N MET A 643 3.39 7.27 5.17
CA MET A 643 2.69 6.19 5.89
C MET A 643 1.69 6.72 6.91
N ASN A 644 2.15 7.54 7.87
CA ASN A 644 1.46 7.92 9.10
C ASN A 644 1.39 6.79 10.17
N LEU A 645 2.33 6.82 11.12
CA LEU A 645 2.40 5.83 12.21
C LEU A 645 1.45 6.14 13.37
N VAL A 646 1.02 7.39 13.54
CA VAL A 646 0.05 7.80 14.58
C VAL A 646 -1.26 7.01 14.45
N ALA A 647 -1.72 6.77 13.22
CA ALA A 647 -2.87 5.91 12.96
C ALA A 647 -2.69 4.49 13.55
N LYS A 648 -1.50 3.90 13.38
CA LYS A 648 -1.17 2.55 13.86
C LYS A 648 -0.96 2.53 15.37
N GLU A 649 -0.38 3.58 15.94
CA GLU A 649 -0.21 3.76 17.39
C GLU A 649 -1.57 3.87 18.10
N PHE A 650 -2.51 4.65 17.55
CA PHE A 650 -3.88 4.70 18.06
C PHE A 650 -4.52 3.32 18.06
N ILE A 651 -4.47 2.59 16.94
CA ILE A 651 -5.03 1.23 16.83
C ILE A 651 -4.41 0.30 17.88
N ALA A 652 -3.09 0.35 18.07
CA ALA A 652 -2.39 -0.48 19.04
C ALA A 652 -2.75 -0.13 20.49
N ALA A 653 -3.00 1.14 20.81
CA ALA A 653 -3.38 1.58 22.15
C ALA A 653 -4.81 1.16 22.57
N ARG A 654 -5.70 0.85 21.62
CA ARG A 654 -7.12 0.50 21.86
C ARG A 654 -7.36 -0.99 22.13
N GLU A 655 -6.89 -1.45 23.28
CA GLU A 655 -7.08 -2.82 23.76
C GLU A 655 -8.55 -3.17 24.07
N ASP A 656 -9.38 -2.16 24.35
CA ASP A 656 -10.82 -2.31 24.52
C ASP A 656 -11.58 -2.61 23.22
N GLU A 657 -10.86 -2.63 22.08
CA GLU A 657 -11.40 -2.75 20.73
C GLU A 657 -12.47 -1.68 20.44
N GLN A 658 -12.44 -0.52 21.10
CA GLN A 658 -13.37 0.58 20.82
C GLN A 658 -12.61 1.76 20.21
N GLY A 659 -13.36 2.80 19.83
CA GLY A 659 -12.84 3.99 19.18
C GLY A 659 -12.87 3.89 17.66
N VAL A 660 -12.79 5.04 17.02
CA VAL A 660 -12.89 5.17 15.56
C VAL A 660 -11.70 5.93 15.01
N LEU A 661 -11.07 5.36 13.98
CA LEU A 661 -10.03 6.03 13.21
C LEU A 661 -10.66 6.70 11.99
N VAL A 662 -10.53 8.01 11.87
CA VAL A 662 -10.80 8.78 10.65
C VAL A 662 -9.46 9.03 9.96
N LEU A 663 -9.33 8.58 8.71
CA LEU A 663 -8.03 8.51 8.03
C LEU A 663 -8.09 9.11 6.63
N SER A 664 -7.14 10.00 6.33
CA SER A 664 -6.98 10.57 5.00
C SER A 664 -6.55 9.50 3.99
N GLN A 665 -7.22 9.50 2.83
CA GLN A 665 -6.86 8.65 1.69
C GLN A 665 -5.45 8.93 1.11
N PHE A 666 -4.84 10.07 1.47
CA PHE A 666 -3.51 10.49 1.03
C PHE A 666 -2.39 10.07 1.98
N THR A 667 -2.69 9.17 2.92
CA THR A 667 -1.69 8.51 3.79
C THR A 667 -1.38 7.12 3.25
N GLY A 668 -0.13 6.66 3.39
CA GLY A 668 0.21 5.27 3.09
C GLY A 668 -0.59 4.27 3.93
N ALA A 669 -0.92 4.59 5.18
CA ALA A 669 -1.69 3.74 6.08
C ALA A 669 -3.11 3.44 5.56
N ALA A 670 -3.72 4.32 4.78
CA ALA A 670 -5.03 4.08 4.15
C ALA A 670 -5.03 2.90 3.17
N ARG A 671 -3.86 2.47 2.70
CA ARG A 671 -3.69 1.27 1.85
C ARG A 671 -3.76 -0.03 2.64
N GLU A 672 -3.61 0.02 3.96
CA GLU A 672 -3.65 -1.16 4.83
C GLU A 672 -4.86 -1.15 5.78
N LEU A 673 -5.40 0.02 6.10
CA LEU A 673 -6.43 0.22 7.13
C LEU A 673 -7.78 0.59 6.50
N HIS A 674 -8.36 -0.33 5.74
CA HIS A 674 -9.61 -0.08 4.99
C HIS A 674 -10.85 0.06 5.88
N GLU A 675 -10.79 -0.45 7.11
CA GLU A 675 -11.88 -0.37 8.10
C GLU A 675 -11.94 0.98 8.82
N ALA A 676 -10.96 1.85 8.62
CA ALA A 676 -11.03 3.25 9.05
C ALA A 676 -12.13 4.00 8.27
N LEU A 677 -12.60 5.12 8.80
CA LEU A 677 -13.42 6.06 8.05
C LEU A 677 -12.51 6.84 7.10
N ILE A 678 -12.36 6.34 5.87
CA ILE A 678 -11.51 6.98 4.86
C ILE A 678 -12.16 8.26 4.35
N ILE A 679 -11.42 9.37 4.41
CA ILE A 679 -11.87 10.68 3.96
C ILE A 679 -10.92 11.31 2.95
N ASN A 680 -11.45 12.20 2.14
CA ASN A 680 -10.66 13.21 1.46
C ASN A 680 -10.54 14.45 2.37
N PRO A 681 -9.35 14.79 2.91
CA PRO A 681 -9.21 15.94 3.82
C PRO A 681 -9.55 17.29 3.17
N TYR A 682 -9.54 17.39 1.83
CA TYR A 682 -10.00 18.59 1.12
C TYR A 682 -11.52 18.75 1.11
N HIS A 683 -12.27 17.69 1.40
CA HIS A 683 -13.73 17.71 1.47
C HIS A 683 -14.18 17.86 2.92
N ILE A 684 -14.23 19.11 3.39
CA ILE A 684 -14.50 19.46 4.79
C ILE A 684 -15.81 18.86 5.31
N GLU A 685 -16.87 18.84 4.49
CA GLU A 685 -18.16 18.24 4.85
C GLU A 685 -18.04 16.74 5.13
N GLN A 686 -17.33 15.98 4.28
CA GLN A 686 -17.08 14.57 4.55
C GLN A 686 -16.23 14.36 5.81
N GLY A 687 -15.26 15.25 6.08
CA GLY A 687 -14.49 15.21 7.31
C GLY A 687 -15.37 15.42 8.55
N ALA A 688 -16.31 16.37 8.49
CA ALA A 688 -17.27 16.67 9.53
C ALA A 688 -18.24 15.50 9.77
N ASP A 689 -18.81 14.95 8.68
CA ASP A 689 -19.70 13.79 8.73
C ASP A 689 -18.99 12.56 9.31
N ALA A 690 -17.73 12.31 8.92
CA ALA A 690 -16.94 11.20 9.43
C ALA A 690 -16.61 11.37 10.91
N LEU A 691 -16.28 12.58 11.36
CA LEU A 691 -16.08 12.88 12.77
C LEU A 691 -17.36 12.63 13.57
N TYR A 692 -18.49 13.19 13.13
CA TYR A 692 -19.77 12.99 13.80
C TYR A 692 -20.15 11.51 13.86
N ARG A 693 -20.07 10.81 12.72
CA ARG A 693 -20.31 9.36 12.64
C ARG A 693 -19.41 8.58 13.58
N GLY A 694 -18.12 8.95 13.68
CA GLY A 694 -17.18 8.31 14.59
C GLY A 694 -17.59 8.47 16.06
N LEU A 695 -18.06 9.65 16.44
CA LEU A 695 -18.50 9.97 17.80
C LEU A 695 -19.78 9.21 18.21
N VAL A 696 -20.72 9.02 17.28
CA VAL A 696 -22.00 8.34 17.54
C VAL A 696 -22.02 6.87 17.12
N MET A 697 -20.89 6.31 16.70
CA MET A 697 -20.80 4.96 16.16
C MET A 697 -21.22 3.91 17.21
N PRO A 698 -22.10 2.95 16.90
CA PRO A 698 -22.46 1.89 17.84
C PRO A 698 -21.23 1.05 18.26
N PRO A 699 -21.11 0.64 19.54
CA PRO A 699 -19.95 -0.12 20.03
C PRO A 699 -19.66 -1.42 19.27
N VAL A 700 -20.69 -2.05 18.71
CA VAL A 700 -20.54 -3.26 17.89
C VAL A 700 -19.77 -2.96 16.60
N GLU A 701 -20.11 -1.87 15.91
CA GLU A 701 -19.39 -1.46 14.69
C GLU A 701 -17.95 -1.03 15.01
N GLN A 702 -17.73 -0.32 16.12
CA GLN A 702 -16.39 0.07 16.56
C GLN A 702 -15.49 -1.17 16.77
N ARG A 703 -16.01 -2.20 17.45
CA ARG A 703 -15.27 -3.45 17.72
C ARG A 703 -14.87 -4.21 16.48
N GLU A 704 -15.80 -4.40 15.54
CA GLU A 704 -15.48 -5.11 14.29
C GLU A 704 -14.39 -4.39 13.48
N ARG A 705 -14.48 -3.05 13.38
CA ARG A 705 -13.46 -2.25 12.69
C ARG A 705 -12.12 -2.31 13.42
N MET A 706 -12.11 -2.06 14.73
CA MET A 706 -10.88 -2.00 15.51
C MET A 706 -10.17 -3.36 15.57
N LYS A 707 -10.92 -4.45 15.74
CA LYS A 707 -10.36 -5.81 15.75
C LYS A 707 -9.68 -6.17 14.44
N SER A 708 -10.29 -5.86 13.30
CA SER A 708 -9.65 -6.07 11.98
C SER A 708 -8.35 -5.28 11.86
N MET A 709 -8.39 -3.97 12.16
CA MET A 709 -7.21 -3.11 12.08
C MET A 709 -6.10 -3.52 13.05
N ARG A 710 -6.44 -3.91 14.29
CA ARG A 710 -5.47 -4.41 15.28
C ARG A 710 -4.79 -5.68 14.80
N ALA A 711 -5.54 -6.65 14.27
CA ALA A 711 -4.97 -7.87 13.72
C ALA A 711 -4.00 -7.56 12.57
N ARG A 712 -4.35 -6.61 11.69
CA ARG A 712 -3.48 -6.13 10.62
C ARG A 712 -2.20 -5.51 11.17
N VAL A 713 -2.27 -4.54 12.07
CA VAL A 713 -1.10 -3.84 12.62
C VAL A 713 -0.19 -4.80 13.41
N LYS A 714 -0.76 -5.74 14.17
CA LYS A 714 -0.02 -6.77 14.91
C LYS A 714 0.79 -7.67 13.98
N HIS A 715 0.17 -8.14 12.89
CA HIS A 715 0.81 -9.08 11.97
C HIS A 715 1.75 -8.40 10.96
N PHE A 716 1.46 -7.16 10.58
CA PHE A 716 2.28 -6.32 9.71
C PHE A 716 3.01 -5.26 10.54
N ASN A 717 3.85 -5.72 11.47
CA ASN A 717 4.63 -4.86 12.39
C ASN A 717 6.01 -4.48 11.82
N VAL A 718 6.77 -3.67 12.56
CA VAL A 718 8.08 -3.17 12.15
C VAL A 718 9.11 -4.29 11.92
N TYR A 719 9.05 -5.38 12.68
CA TYR A 719 9.98 -6.50 12.54
C TYR A 719 9.76 -7.22 11.21
N ARG A 720 8.50 -7.35 10.77
CA ARG A 720 8.19 -7.84 9.43
C ARG A 720 8.70 -6.91 8.34
N TRP A 721 8.53 -5.60 8.51
CA TRP A 721 9.03 -4.60 7.55
C TRP A 721 10.55 -4.75 7.33
N ALA A 722 11.33 -4.80 8.41
CA ALA A 722 12.77 -5.01 8.33
C ALA A 722 13.12 -6.41 7.81
N GLY A 723 12.45 -7.45 8.32
CA GLY A 723 12.71 -8.84 7.94
C GLY A 723 12.52 -9.11 6.45
N ARG A 724 11.50 -8.49 5.82
CA ARG A 724 11.30 -8.60 4.37
C ARG A 724 12.46 -8.01 3.58
N MET A 725 12.88 -6.79 3.90
CA MET A 725 14.02 -6.14 3.22
C MET A 725 15.30 -6.96 3.37
N LEU A 726 15.56 -7.50 4.56
CA LEU A 726 16.75 -8.31 4.83
C LEU A 726 16.71 -9.68 4.12
N LEU A 727 15.53 -10.29 4.01
CA LEU A 727 15.35 -11.52 3.24
C LEU A 727 15.61 -11.31 1.75
N ASP A 728 15.05 -10.24 1.18
CA ASP A 728 15.25 -9.92 -0.23
C ASP A 728 16.72 -9.56 -0.50
N ALA A 729 17.35 -8.84 0.43
CA ALA A 729 18.78 -8.58 0.39
C ALA A 729 19.63 -9.86 0.44
N SER A 730 19.29 -10.83 1.30
CA SER A 730 19.97 -12.13 1.36
C SER A 730 19.84 -12.90 0.04
N ARG A 731 18.63 -12.94 -0.54
CA ARG A 731 18.37 -13.58 -1.84
C ARG A 731 19.22 -12.98 -2.96
N LEU A 732 19.29 -11.65 -3.05
CA LEU A 732 20.13 -10.97 -4.04
C LEU A 732 21.61 -11.33 -3.88
N ARG A 733 22.12 -11.36 -2.64
CA ARG A 733 23.52 -11.74 -2.37
C ARG A 733 23.80 -13.20 -2.73
N GLN A 734 22.86 -14.11 -2.50
CA GLN A 734 23.00 -15.50 -2.93
C GLN A 734 23.08 -15.58 -4.45
N ARG A 735 22.21 -14.86 -5.17
CA ARG A 735 22.21 -14.81 -6.64
C ARG A 735 23.54 -14.28 -7.18
N ASP A 736 24.06 -13.19 -6.61
CA ASP A 736 25.33 -12.60 -7.04
C ASP A 736 26.52 -13.55 -6.79
N LYS A 737 26.52 -14.27 -5.65
CA LYS A 737 27.53 -15.31 -5.37
C LYS A 737 27.49 -16.44 -6.39
N VAL A 738 26.30 -16.89 -6.78
CA VAL A 738 26.12 -17.94 -7.81
C VAL A 738 26.60 -17.44 -9.17
N MET A 739 26.17 -16.26 -9.59
CA MET A 739 26.59 -15.66 -10.87
C MET A 739 28.12 -15.47 -10.94
N THR A 740 28.74 -14.97 -9.87
CA THR A 740 30.19 -14.81 -9.79
C THR A 740 30.92 -16.16 -9.92
N LYS A 741 30.39 -17.22 -9.31
CA LYS A 741 30.94 -18.58 -9.44
C LYS A 741 30.81 -19.10 -10.88
N ILE A 742 29.67 -18.89 -11.54
CA ILE A 742 29.42 -19.30 -12.93
C ILE A 742 30.40 -18.58 -13.87
N ASP A 743 30.59 -17.27 -13.70
CA ASP A 743 31.51 -16.47 -14.51
C ASP A 743 32.97 -16.89 -14.31
N ALA A 744 33.38 -17.18 -13.06
CA ALA A 744 34.71 -17.67 -12.76
C ALA A 744 34.99 -19.02 -13.45
N HIS A 745 34.05 -19.96 -13.42
CA HIS A 745 34.16 -21.26 -14.10
C HIS A 745 34.22 -21.10 -15.62
N SER A 746 33.39 -20.21 -16.18
CA SER A 746 33.35 -19.94 -17.62
C SER A 746 34.66 -19.31 -18.12
N ARG A 747 35.27 -18.40 -17.34
CA ARG A 747 36.57 -17.80 -17.65
C ARG A 747 37.70 -18.82 -17.55
N MET A 748 37.71 -19.71 -16.54
CA MET A 748 38.67 -20.80 -16.44
C MET A 748 38.62 -21.76 -17.63
N LYS A 749 37.41 -22.09 -18.09
CA LYS A 749 37.21 -22.99 -19.25
C LYS A 749 37.71 -22.36 -20.55
N ARG A 750 37.51 -21.05 -20.75
CA ARG A 750 38.08 -20.30 -21.89
C ARG A 750 39.61 -20.23 -21.84
N ARG A 751 40.20 -20.02 -20.66
CA ARG A 751 41.66 -20.00 -20.45
C ARG A 751 42.36 -21.36 -20.63
N LYS A 752 41.64 -22.46 -20.45
CA LYS A 752 42.14 -23.83 -20.75
C LYS A 752 41.96 -24.23 -22.21
N ALA A 753 41.15 -23.50 -22.97
CA ALA A 753 40.89 -23.73 -24.40
C ALA A 753 41.72 -22.83 -25.33
N SER A 754 42.34 -21.78 -24.78
CA SER A 754 43.42 -20.97 -25.37
C SER A 754 44.78 -21.52 -24.95
#